data_AF-A0A6V8HFJ8-F1
#
_entry.id   AF-A0A6V8HFJ8-F1
#
_cell.length_a   1.000
_cell.length_b   1.000
_cell.length_c   1.000
_cell.angle_alpha   90.00
_cell.angle_beta   90.00
_cell.angle_gamma   90.00
#
_symmetry.space_group_name_H-M   'P 1'
#
loop_
_entity.id
_entity.type
_entity.pdbx_description
1 polymer ?
#
loop_
_entity_poly.entity_id
_entity_poly.type
_entity_poly.pdbx_seq_one_letter_code
_entity_poly.pdbx_strand_id
1 'polypeptide(L)'
;MTAPSTIKQRFLTQPNDLGVVAVGFSGGQCKAGVEAAPMALIESGLLDQLHEDLTYNVHHDNIVHDYADLMPAEDPDHRGMKKPRTVSAVTQELSQQVYEHAKQGKMVLTLGGDHSIAIGTISGTAKAIRERLGREIAVIWVDAHADINIPEESPSGNIHGMPVAFLTGLAKEEKKDIFGWLEKDQLLNLNKLVYIGLRDVDRGEKKILRENGIKAFSMHDIDRHGIGRVVEMALAHIGNDTPIHLSFDVDALDPQWAPSTGTPVRGGLTLREGDFICECVHETGNLVAMDLVEVNPSLEATGASDTIRTGCSLVRTSELARSRLARADGRVSRSMLLRLPPTLHYPITVKSLLKRPGDSVERGDHLFWYVYKTTVIEGDGLGNDIEVQKEFPIKFESSVDGTVVEWKISKGDIIDEPVNVVEIDEPCAHEVQFGGMCAECGKDMTAANYNTDVMDAMRAPIQMVHDNTALTVSQKEATRVEEDAKRRLLASKRLSLVVDLDQTIIHATVDPTVGEWKEDKNNPNHEAVKDVRAFQLTDDGPGMRGCWYYVKLRPGLEDFLQNVSKLYELHIYTMGTRAYAQHIANIIDPDRKLFGDRILSRDESGSLTAKNLQRLFPVDTKMVVIIDDRGDVWKWNPNLIKVSPYDFFVGIGDINSSFLPKKQELAPGKTKGEKPAVTASSGHHVNGTTQAKEAGIEVSALEQLVTMGGGDNPTMLQEQATQQEETIMHQVEDRPLLQKQKELDAEDDASESQAGADSETSTSSMEDSQDLTRQRHHLLEDHDQELFHLQDRLKNVHTQFFEEYERRRKRNLEKGRISTLRGERTIRDRDIDLELLPDIKIVMPQIKAKVLGGVVLVFSGVLPLGTDLQNADISLWAKSFGAIVSSRIGSKTTHLVAGRNRTAKVREATRYPRIKIVTTQWLLDSLTSWKQLNEEPYLIPVHPDDRGEPVLGSSPGSKLESSWLSSSDDDTGVSLTDDEDVNEEIIRSSGMTEHSPVGYTAAEQAAVHDELKEFLGSDDDDSDDEEDEDYVDDGEEDDDADNDSEEEPAALASPESRKRKREGDEEAEGESEGAGPAPLAQRLKRTAGDDGEDTSKQDTMITTRPGDEDDSYNQSSYTENADYDEDELEREMLAAFENGDFDENAEDAIGADNG
;
A
#
# COMPACT_ATOMS: atom_id res chain seq x y z
N MET A 1 5.55 -24.17 -31.05
CA MET A 1 4.52 -24.24 -32.11
C MET A 1 3.17 -23.99 -31.48
N THR A 2 2.88 -22.72 -31.20
CA THR A 2 1.51 -22.22 -31.10
C THR A 2 0.79 -22.44 -32.43
N ALA A 3 -0.53 -22.60 -32.39
CA ALA A 3 -1.36 -22.66 -33.60
C ALA A 3 -1.87 -21.25 -33.94
N PRO A 4 -2.30 -20.96 -35.18
CA PRO A 4 -2.82 -19.64 -35.57
C PRO A 4 -4.12 -19.28 -34.85
N SER A 5 -4.57 -18.02 -35.02
CA SER A 5 -5.80 -17.47 -34.42
C SER A 5 -6.99 -18.43 -34.50
N THR A 6 -7.71 -18.58 -33.39
CA THR A 6 -8.97 -19.34 -33.34
C THR A 6 -10.13 -18.58 -33.98
N ILE A 7 -9.95 -17.28 -34.26
CA ILE A 7 -10.99 -16.42 -34.80
C ILE A 7 -10.96 -16.44 -36.32
N LYS A 8 -12.10 -16.77 -36.90
CA LYS A 8 -12.27 -16.89 -38.35
C LYS A 8 -12.40 -15.50 -38.99
N GLN A 9 -11.25 -14.93 -39.35
CA GLN A 9 -11.18 -13.71 -40.15
C GLN A 9 -12.06 -13.80 -41.41
N ARG A 10 -12.91 -12.79 -41.63
CA ARG A 10 -13.99 -12.84 -42.63
C ARG A 10 -13.64 -12.19 -43.96
N PHE A 11 -12.75 -11.19 -43.93
CA PHE A 11 -12.44 -10.33 -45.07
C PHE A 11 -10.98 -10.43 -45.55
N LEU A 12 -10.14 -11.16 -44.83
CA LEU A 12 -8.78 -11.52 -45.22
C LEU A 12 -8.78 -12.81 -46.03
N THR A 13 -8.07 -12.81 -47.17
CA THR A 13 -7.85 -14.03 -47.98
C THR A 13 -6.55 -14.74 -47.62
N GLN A 14 -5.67 -14.07 -46.88
CA GLN A 14 -4.42 -14.60 -46.32
C GLN A 14 -4.35 -14.21 -44.83
N PRO A 15 -5.15 -14.84 -43.95
CA PRO A 15 -5.32 -14.41 -42.56
C PRO A 15 -4.13 -14.68 -41.64
N ASN A 16 -3.11 -15.41 -42.13
CA ASN A 16 -1.85 -15.64 -41.41
C ASN A 16 -0.70 -14.80 -41.99
N ASP A 17 -0.98 -13.94 -42.98
CA ASP A 17 0.03 -13.11 -43.64
C ASP A 17 -0.22 -11.65 -43.28
N LEU A 18 0.78 -11.02 -42.65
CA LEU A 18 0.72 -9.64 -42.16
C LEU A 18 1.65 -8.78 -43.02
N GLY A 19 1.11 -7.76 -43.68
CA GLY A 19 1.89 -6.72 -44.32
C GLY A 19 2.26 -5.64 -43.31
N VAL A 20 3.56 -5.32 -43.18
CA VAL A 20 4.00 -4.24 -42.28
C VAL A 20 4.64 -3.12 -43.08
N VAL A 21 4.16 -1.89 -42.88
CA VAL A 21 4.69 -0.68 -43.53
C VAL A 21 5.22 0.26 -42.43
N ALA A 22 6.52 0.52 -42.45
CA ALA A 22 7.21 1.33 -41.44
C ALA A 22 7.39 2.78 -41.95
N VAL A 23 6.67 3.73 -41.34
CA VAL A 23 6.49 5.10 -41.87
C VAL A 23 7.22 6.13 -41.00
N GLY A 24 8.41 6.54 -41.43
CA GLY A 24 9.26 7.51 -40.73
C GLY A 24 8.92 8.95 -41.10
N PHE A 25 7.70 9.42 -40.83
CA PHE A 25 7.21 10.70 -41.35
C PHE A 25 6.69 11.68 -40.28
N SER A 26 7.24 12.90 -40.26
CA SER A 26 6.84 14.02 -39.38
C SER A 26 6.46 15.30 -40.15
N GLY A 27 5.92 15.14 -41.37
CA GLY A 27 5.57 16.27 -42.23
C GLY A 27 4.22 16.92 -41.93
N GLY A 28 3.29 16.22 -41.29
CA GLY A 28 1.95 16.72 -40.97
C GLY A 28 1.93 17.73 -39.82
N GLN A 29 2.96 17.76 -38.98
CA GLN A 29 3.06 18.66 -37.83
C GLN A 29 4.45 19.33 -37.67
N CYS A 30 4.72 19.89 -36.49
CA CYS A 30 5.82 20.85 -36.24
C CYS A 30 6.95 20.34 -35.32
N LYS A 31 6.76 19.21 -34.63
CA LYS A 31 7.73 18.55 -33.74
C LYS A 31 8.42 17.40 -34.51
N ALA A 32 9.72 17.26 -34.30
CA ALA A 32 10.47 16.10 -34.76
C ALA A 32 10.30 14.91 -33.78
N GLY A 33 10.66 13.72 -34.22
CA GLY A 33 10.85 12.52 -33.42
C GLY A 33 9.90 11.36 -33.68
N VAL A 34 8.70 11.61 -34.23
CA VAL A 34 7.78 10.53 -34.66
C VAL A 34 8.31 9.76 -35.88
N GLU A 35 9.21 10.37 -36.66
CA GLU A 35 9.95 9.68 -37.73
C GLU A 35 10.87 8.56 -37.21
N ALA A 36 11.27 8.60 -35.93
CA ALA A 36 12.08 7.55 -35.30
C ALA A 36 11.23 6.39 -34.72
N ALA A 37 9.91 6.57 -34.61
CA ALA A 37 8.99 5.61 -34.01
C ALA A 37 9.00 4.21 -34.64
N PRO A 38 8.97 4.05 -35.98
CA PRO A 38 8.95 2.72 -36.59
C PRO A 38 10.22 1.94 -36.26
N MET A 39 11.38 2.62 -36.31
CA MET A 39 12.67 2.03 -35.97
C MET A 39 12.72 1.60 -34.50
N ALA A 40 12.25 2.44 -33.57
CA ALA A 40 12.25 2.12 -32.14
C ALA A 40 11.31 0.95 -31.79
N LEU A 41 10.13 0.88 -32.42
CA LEU A 41 9.19 -0.24 -32.28
C LEU A 41 9.80 -1.55 -32.82
N ILE A 42 10.44 -1.50 -34.00
CA ILE A 42 11.12 -2.66 -34.59
C ILE A 42 12.32 -3.11 -33.72
N GLU A 43 13.17 -2.18 -33.25
CA GLU A 43 14.32 -2.48 -32.38
C GLU A 43 13.93 -3.03 -31.00
N SER A 44 12.72 -2.76 -30.51
CA SER A 44 12.17 -3.43 -29.32
C SER A 44 11.74 -4.90 -29.54
N GLY A 45 11.92 -5.42 -30.77
CA GLY A 45 11.60 -6.79 -31.14
C GLY A 45 10.13 -7.02 -31.50
N LEU A 46 9.39 -5.98 -31.93
CA LEU A 46 7.97 -6.12 -32.26
C LEU A 46 7.73 -7.10 -33.41
N LEU A 47 8.52 -7.02 -34.49
CA LEU A 47 8.38 -7.93 -35.63
C LEU A 47 8.72 -9.38 -35.27
N ASP A 48 9.73 -9.57 -34.41
CA ASP A 48 10.11 -10.89 -33.91
C ASP A 48 8.99 -11.50 -33.06
N GLN A 49 8.34 -10.72 -32.18
CA GLN A 49 7.17 -11.16 -31.40
C GLN A 49 5.97 -11.51 -32.31
N LEU A 50 5.69 -10.69 -33.33
CA LEU A 50 4.62 -10.98 -34.31
C LEU A 50 4.91 -12.28 -35.12
N HIS A 51 6.18 -12.60 -35.38
CA HIS A 51 6.56 -13.81 -36.09
C HIS A 51 6.65 -15.05 -35.19
N GLU A 52 7.35 -14.98 -34.05
CA GLU A 52 7.66 -16.13 -33.19
C GLU A 52 6.53 -16.47 -32.22
N ASP A 53 5.94 -15.49 -31.53
CA ASP A 53 4.86 -15.72 -30.56
C ASP A 53 3.52 -15.95 -31.29
N LEU A 54 3.20 -15.06 -32.24
CA LEU A 54 1.87 -15.02 -32.89
C LEU A 54 1.79 -15.87 -34.17
N THR A 55 2.92 -16.35 -34.69
CA THR A 55 3.02 -17.21 -35.89
C THR A 55 2.57 -16.57 -37.21
N TYR A 56 2.59 -15.23 -37.32
CA TYR A 56 2.33 -14.56 -38.58
C TYR A 56 3.50 -14.68 -39.56
N ASN A 57 3.19 -14.84 -40.84
CA ASN A 57 4.13 -14.56 -41.92
C ASN A 57 4.25 -13.03 -42.04
N VAL A 58 5.30 -12.43 -41.48
CA VAL A 58 5.53 -10.98 -41.55
C VAL A 58 6.15 -10.62 -42.91
N HIS A 59 5.40 -9.85 -43.71
CA HIS A 59 5.83 -9.28 -44.99
C HIS A 59 6.26 -7.83 -44.78
N HIS A 60 7.51 -7.66 -44.37
CA HIS A 60 8.21 -6.38 -44.18
C HIS A 60 9.40 -6.32 -45.15
N ASP A 61 9.66 -5.17 -45.77
CA ASP A 61 10.77 -5.01 -46.74
C ASP A 61 12.14 -4.74 -46.06
N ASN A 62 12.12 -4.43 -44.76
CA ASN A 62 13.26 -4.06 -43.92
C ASN A 62 13.80 -2.65 -44.16
N ILE A 63 12.93 -1.73 -44.60
CA ILE A 63 13.20 -0.31 -44.76
C ILE A 63 12.19 0.49 -43.93
N VAL A 64 12.68 1.46 -43.15
CA VAL A 64 11.81 2.52 -42.63
C VAL A 64 11.73 3.60 -43.70
N HIS A 65 10.53 3.86 -44.24
CA HIS A 65 10.35 4.83 -45.31
C HIS A 65 10.33 6.25 -44.74
N ASP A 66 11.40 7.02 -44.99
CA ASP A 66 11.48 8.47 -44.68
C ASP A 66 10.80 9.34 -45.77
N TYR A 67 10.60 8.77 -46.96
CA TYR A 67 10.09 9.43 -48.16
C TYR A 67 10.83 10.72 -48.57
N ALA A 68 12.10 10.88 -48.18
CA ALA A 68 12.87 12.11 -48.42
C ALA A 68 12.96 12.50 -49.92
N ASP A 69 13.05 11.50 -50.80
CA ASP A 69 13.08 11.67 -52.27
C ASP A 69 11.76 12.22 -52.86
N LEU A 70 10.64 12.17 -52.13
CA LEU A 70 9.34 12.71 -52.57
C LEU A 70 9.11 14.16 -52.13
N MET A 71 9.95 14.71 -51.25
CA MET A 71 9.76 16.04 -50.68
C MET A 71 10.06 17.13 -51.74
N PRO A 72 9.10 18.02 -52.08
CA PRO A 72 9.34 19.09 -53.03
C PRO A 72 10.26 20.17 -52.44
N ALA A 73 11.16 20.71 -53.27
CA ALA A 73 12.12 21.74 -52.84
C ALA A 73 11.50 23.08 -52.38
N GLU A 74 10.24 23.34 -52.76
CA GLU A 74 9.44 24.47 -52.27
C GLU A 74 7.99 24.00 -52.04
N ASP A 75 7.51 24.12 -50.79
CA ASP A 75 6.15 23.73 -50.39
C ASP A 75 5.45 24.89 -49.64
N PRO A 76 4.91 25.88 -50.37
CA PRO A 76 4.25 27.03 -49.78
C PRO A 76 2.85 26.67 -49.25
N ASP A 77 2.51 27.20 -48.08
CA ASP A 77 1.23 26.96 -47.40
C ASP A 77 0.01 27.18 -48.31
N HIS A 78 -1.00 26.30 -48.20
CA HIS A 78 -2.20 26.36 -49.02
C HIS A 78 -3.47 26.23 -48.19
N ARG A 79 -4.38 27.21 -48.30
CA ARG A 79 -5.64 27.26 -47.53
C ARG A 79 -5.46 27.07 -46.02
N GLY A 80 -4.37 27.59 -45.46
CA GLY A 80 -4.02 27.44 -44.04
C GLY A 80 -3.20 26.18 -43.72
N MET A 81 -3.15 25.18 -44.61
CA MET A 81 -2.30 23.99 -44.44
C MET A 81 -0.81 24.33 -44.63
N LYS A 82 0.02 23.85 -43.70
CA LYS A 82 1.49 23.85 -43.81
C LYS A 82 1.99 22.61 -44.54
N LYS A 83 3.06 22.74 -45.34
CA LYS A 83 3.67 21.64 -46.12
C LYS A 83 2.67 20.74 -46.91
N PRO A 84 1.65 21.30 -47.60
CA PRO A 84 0.56 20.52 -48.18
C PRO A 84 0.98 19.55 -49.29
N ARG A 85 2.01 19.88 -50.08
CA ARG A 85 2.48 19.01 -51.16
C ARG A 85 3.30 17.85 -50.64
N THR A 86 4.10 18.08 -49.61
CA THR A 86 4.93 17.08 -48.94
C THR A 86 4.02 15.98 -48.38
N VAL A 87 3.04 16.35 -47.56
CA VAL A 87 2.09 15.37 -47.00
C VAL A 87 1.27 14.70 -48.10
N SER A 88 0.80 15.45 -49.11
CA SER A 88 0.07 14.88 -50.25
C SER A 88 0.89 13.88 -51.07
N ALA A 89 2.20 14.09 -51.25
CA ALA A 89 3.06 13.19 -52.03
C ALA A 89 3.38 11.90 -51.25
N VAL A 90 3.69 12.02 -49.96
CA VAL A 90 3.97 10.87 -49.08
C VAL A 90 2.73 10.01 -48.89
N THR A 91 1.58 10.63 -48.58
CA THR A 91 0.31 9.90 -48.42
C THR A 91 -0.16 9.24 -49.72
N GLN A 92 0.16 9.78 -50.90
CA GLN A 92 -0.10 9.13 -52.18
C GLN A 92 0.71 7.84 -52.36
N GLU A 93 2.01 7.86 -52.07
CA GLU A 93 2.87 6.66 -52.18
C GLU A 93 2.49 5.62 -51.12
N LEU A 94 2.27 6.04 -49.87
CA LEU A 94 1.79 5.17 -48.79
C LEU A 94 0.45 4.50 -49.13
N SER A 95 -0.48 5.23 -49.76
CA SER A 95 -1.75 4.68 -50.27
C SER A 95 -1.51 3.52 -51.25
N GLN A 96 -0.53 3.64 -52.14
CA GLN A 96 -0.16 2.58 -53.09
C GLN A 96 0.52 1.40 -52.40
N GLN A 97 1.39 1.64 -51.41
CA GLN A 97 2.05 0.58 -50.64
C GLN A 97 1.05 -0.26 -49.83
N VAL A 98 0.19 0.39 -49.02
CA VAL A 98 -0.86 -0.27 -48.24
C VAL A 98 -1.86 -1.00 -49.14
N TYR A 99 -2.23 -0.39 -50.28
CA TYR A 99 -3.08 -1.02 -51.29
C TYR A 99 -2.49 -2.35 -51.81
N GLU A 100 -1.20 -2.44 -52.15
CA GLU A 100 -0.63 -3.69 -52.67
C GLU A 100 -0.69 -4.85 -51.65
N HIS A 101 -0.51 -4.57 -50.35
CA HIS A 101 -0.68 -5.58 -49.30
C HIS A 101 -2.16 -5.95 -49.08
N ALA A 102 -3.04 -4.94 -48.91
CA ALA A 102 -4.48 -5.15 -48.71
C ALA A 102 -5.18 -5.81 -49.93
N LYS A 103 -4.62 -5.64 -51.14
CA LYS A 103 -5.08 -6.25 -52.39
C LYS A 103 -4.75 -7.75 -52.49
N GLN A 104 -3.64 -8.18 -51.88
CA GLN A 104 -3.35 -9.60 -51.67
C GLN A 104 -4.27 -10.21 -50.59
N GLY A 105 -4.85 -9.35 -49.74
CA GLY A 105 -5.76 -9.73 -48.67
C GLY A 105 -5.07 -10.34 -47.46
N LYS A 106 -3.83 -9.91 -47.26
CA LYS A 106 -3.10 -9.86 -45.99
C LYS A 106 -3.79 -8.86 -45.06
N MET A 107 -3.56 -8.98 -43.75
CA MET A 107 -3.77 -7.85 -42.85
C MET A 107 -2.69 -6.78 -43.12
N VAL A 108 -2.95 -5.50 -42.83
CA VAL A 108 -1.94 -4.44 -42.95
C VAL A 108 -1.75 -3.71 -41.62
N LEU A 109 -0.50 -3.61 -41.18
CA LEU A 109 -0.08 -2.89 -39.99
C LEU A 109 0.83 -1.73 -40.41
N THR A 110 0.42 -0.50 -40.13
CA THR A 110 1.27 0.69 -40.32
C THR A 110 1.86 1.11 -38.98
N LEU A 111 3.18 1.35 -38.94
CA LEU A 111 3.90 1.74 -37.73
C LEU A 111 4.54 3.13 -37.88
N GLY A 112 4.24 4.01 -36.92
CA GLY A 112 4.91 5.29 -36.69
C GLY A 112 4.46 6.46 -37.56
N GLY A 113 5.12 7.60 -37.38
CA GLY A 113 4.78 8.87 -38.02
C GLY A 113 3.66 9.66 -37.33
N ASP A 114 3.40 10.88 -37.82
CA ASP A 114 2.25 11.71 -37.37
C ASP A 114 0.93 11.28 -37.99
N HIS A 115 -0.21 11.60 -37.36
CA HIS A 115 -1.53 11.06 -37.76
C HIS A 115 -1.97 11.46 -39.18
N SER A 116 -1.29 12.42 -39.84
CA SER A 116 -1.56 12.77 -41.25
C SER A 116 -1.33 11.58 -42.21
N ILE A 117 -0.54 10.58 -41.81
CA ILE A 117 -0.31 9.37 -42.63
C ILE A 117 -1.58 8.55 -42.84
N ALA A 118 -2.60 8.71 -41.99
CA ALA A 118 -3.89 8.02 -42.11
C ALA A 118 -4.59 8.31 -43.45
N ILE A 119 -4.34 9.47 -44.07
CA ILE A 119 -4.81 9.79 -45.43
C ILE A 119 -4.33 8.73 -46.43
N GLY A 120 -3.09 8.25 -46.28
CA GLY A 120 -2.51 7.20 -47.10
C GLY A 120 -3.02 5.81 -46.74
N THR A 121 -2.93 5.43 -45.47
CA THR A 121 -3.24 4.06 -45.01
C THR A 121 -4.71 3.71 -45.28
N ILE A 122 -5.64 4.56 -44.83
CA ILE A 122 -7.08 4.30 -44.91
C ILE A 122 -7.56 4.36 -46.38
N SER A 123 -7.01 5.26 -47.20
CA SER A 123 -7.35 5.30 -48.63
C SER A 123 -6.88 4.05 -49.38
N GLY A 124 -5.69 3.53 -49.07
CA GLY A 124 -5.16 2.29 -49.63
C GLY A 124 -6.02 1.08 -49.26
N THR A 125 -6.35 0.93 -47.97
CA THR A 125 -7.23 -0.13 -47.46
C THR A 125 -8.65 -0.02 -48.04
N ALA A 126 -9.27 1.16 -48.03
CA ALA A 126 -10.63 1.38 -48.54
C ALA A 126 -10.75 0.95 -50.01
N LYS A 127 -9.77 1.34 -50.84
CA LYS A 127 -9.71 0.99 -52.24
C LYS A 127 -9.54 -0.51 -52.46
N ALA A 128 -8.57 -1.13 -51.79
CA ALA A 128 -8.30 -2.56 -51.93
C ALA A 128 -9.50 -3.43 -51.49
N ILE A 129 -10.19 -3.04 -50.42
CA ILE A 129 -11.39 -3.72 -49.91
C ILE A 129 -12.59 -3.52 -50.86
N ARG A 130 -12.80 -2.31 -51.41
CA ARG A 130 -13.84 -2.08 -52.43
C ARG A 130 -13.57 -2.89 -53.70
N GLU A 131 -12.33 -2.95 -54.19
CA GLU A 131 -11.95 -3.77 -55.36
C GLU A 131 -12.17 -5.28 -55.11
N ARG A 132 -11.76 -5.80 -53.94
CA ARG A 132 -11.81 -7.24 -53.63
C ARG A 132 -13.21 -7.75 -53.28
N LEU A 133 -13.96 -6.96 -52.51
CA LEU A 133 -15.17 -7.43 -51.81
C LEU A 133 -16.44 -6.65 -52.19
N GLY A 134 -16.33 -5.52 -52.90
CA GLY A 134 -17.48 -4.64 -53.20
C GLY A 134 -18.10 -3.99 -51.96
N ARG A 135 -17.36 -3.91 -50.85
CA ARG A 135 -17.79 -3.36 -49.55
C ARG A 135 -17.04 -2.08 -49.22
N GLU A 136 -17.68 -1.19 -48.47
CA GLU A 136 -17.00 -0.09 -47.79
C GLU A 136 -16.36 -0.60 -46.49
N ILE A 137 -15.26 0.03 -46.06
CA ILE A 137 -14.69 -0.17 -44.73
C ILE A 137 -15.41 0.71 -43.69
N ALA A 138 -15.28 0.34 -42.42
CA ALA A 138 -15.49 1.23 -41.30
C ALA A 138 -14.14 1.59 -40.65
N VAL A 139 -14.09 2.77 -40.03
CA VAL A 139 -12.94 3.25 -39.27
C VAL A 139 -13.35 3.42 -37.82
N ILE A 140 -12.60 2.78 -36.93
CA ILE A 140 -12.58 3.11 -35.50
C ILE A 140 -11.36 3.99 -35.30
N TRP A 141 -11.59 5.21 -34.82
CA TRP A 141 -10.57 6.22 -34.56
C TRP A 141 -10.42 6.35 -33.04
N VAL A 142 -9.27 5.96 -32.51
CA VAL A 142 -8.97 5.96 -31.07
C VAL A 142 -7.94 7.05 -30.82
N ASP A 143 -8.35 8.14 -30.17
CA ASP A 143 -7.65 9.44 -30.19
C ASP A 143 -8.16 10.34 -29.04
N ALA A 144 -7.34 11.27 -28.55
CA ALA A 144 -7.79 12.36 -27.69
C ALA A 144 -8.51 13.47 -28.49
N HIS A 145 -8.14 13.62 -29.76
CA HIS A 145 -8.54 14.63 -30.73
C HIS A 145 -9.48 14.06 -31.79
N ALA A 146 -10.08 14.90 -32.62
CA ALA A 146 -11.05 14.47 -33.63
C ALA A 146 -10.52 14.51 -35.07
N ASP A 147 -9.36 15.12 -35.32
CA ASP A 147 -8.61 15.08 -36.59
C ASP A 147 -9.44 15.33 -37.87
N ILE A 148 -10.46 16.17 -37.72
CA ILE A 148 -11.52 16.44 -38.70
C ILE A 148 -11.70 17.94 -38.97
N ASN A 149 -10.78 18.78 -38.49
CA ASN A 149 -10.71 20.18 -38.92
C ASN A 149 -10.58 20.28 -40.45
N ILE A 150 -11.40 21.12 -41.08
CA ILE A 150 -11.19 21.53 -42.47
C ILE A 150 -10.08 22.61 -42.53
N PRO A 151 -9.34 22.73 -43.66
CA PRO A 151 -8.26 23.72 -43.81
C PRO A 151 -8.65 25.16 -43.43
N GLU A 152 -9.89 25.55 -43.73
CA GLU A 152 -10.45 26.88 -43.40
C GLU A 152 -10.76 27.12 -41.90
N GLU A 153 -11.01 26.08 -41.10
CA GLU A 153 -11.44 26.21 -39.69
C GLU A 153 -10.33 25.82 -38.68
N SER A 154 -9.25 25.13 -39.12
CA SER A 154 -8.14 24.71 -38.25
C SER A 154 -7.39 25.90 -37.60
N PRO A 155 -7.19 25.91 -36.28
CA PRO A 155 -6.42 26.95 -35.59
C PRO A 155 -4.90 26.79 -35.75
N SER A 156 -4.42 25.57 -36.04
CA SER A 156 -3.00 25.25 -36.09
C SER A 156 -2.42 25.29 -37.50
N GLY A 157 -3.20 24.94 -38.53
CA GLY A 157 -2.73 24.73 -39.90
C GLY A 157 -1.83 23.48 -40.08
N ASN A 158 -1.71 22.63 -39.05
CA ASN A 158 -1.03 21.34 -39.14
C ASN A 158 -1.98 20.33 -39.79
N ILE A 159 -1.48 19.51 -40.73
CA ILE A 159 -2.31 18.55 -41.47
C ILE A 159 -2.61 17.29 -40.65
N HIS A 160 -1.83 16.97 -39.61
CA HIS A 160 -2.18 15.85 -38.72
C HIS A 160 -3.55 16.01 -38.07
N GLY A 161 -4.02 17.24 -37.79
CA GLY A 161 -5.38 17.48 -37.28
C GLY A 161 -6.48 17.59 -38.36
N MET A 162 -6.21 17.12 -39.59
CA MET A 162 -7.14 17.19 -40.74
C MET A 162 -7.40 15.86 -41.52
N PRO A 163 -6.79 14.69 -41.23
CA PRO A 163 -6.81 13.54 -42.13
C PRO A 163 -8.24 13.02 -42.37
N VAL A 164 -9.09 13.02 -41.34
CA VAL A 164 -10.46 12.54 -41.45
C VAL A 164 -11.30 13.47 -42.32
N ALA A 165 -11.02 14.78 -42.33
CA ALA A 165 -11.70 15.73 -43.21
C ALA A 165 -11.42 15.44 -44.69
N PHE A 166 -10.19 15.04 -45.06
CA PHE A 166 -9.86 14.61 -46.41
C PHE A 166 -10.44 13.24 -46.74
N LEU A 167 -10.29 12.26 -45.85
CA LEU A 167 -10.79 10.89 -46.04
C LEU A 167 -12.31 10.84 -46.20
N THR A 168 -13.08 11.62 -45.45
CA THR A 168 -14.54 11.73 -45.59
C THR A 168 -14.98 12.62 -46.76
N GLY A 169 -14.04 13.36 -47.37
CA GLY A 169 -14.33 14.34 -48.41
C GLY A 169 -15.11 15.56 -47.90
N LEU A 170 -14.97 15.94 -46.63
CA LEU A 170 -15.41 17.25 -46.14
C LEU A 170 -14.46 18.33 -46.66
N ALA A 171 -13.15 18.10 -46.54
CA ALA A 171 -12.12 18.82 -47.28
C ALA A 171 -11.95 18.19 -48.67
N LYS A 172 -11.90 19.03 -49.71
CA LYS A 172 -11.65 18.60 -51.11
C LYS A 172 -10.69 19.55 -51.81
N GLU A 173 -9.98 19.02 -52.79
CA GLU A 173 -9.05 19.73 -53.64
C GLU A 173 -9.18 19.29 -55.11
N GLU A 174 -8.91 20.21 -56.04
CA GLU A 174 -8.84 19.91 -57.48
C GLU A 174 -7.39 19.68 -57.95
N LYS A 175 -6.40 20.03 -57.11
CA LYS A 175 -4.97 19.94 -57.43
C LYS A 175 -4.43 18.55 -57.15
N LYS A 176 -3.94 17.86 -58.17
CA LYS A 176 -3.30 16.54 -57.97
C LYS A 176 -2.03 16.60 -57.09
N ASP A 177 -1.33 17.74 -57.04
CA ASP A 177 -0.18 17.96 -56.14
C ASP A 177 -0.56 18.30 -54.69
N ILE A 178 -1.86 18.49 -54.38
CA ILE A 178 -2.37 18.78 -53.03
C ILE A 178 -3.70 18.02 -52.83
N PHE A 179 -3.64 16.75 -52.43
CA PHE A 179 -4.75 15.85 -52.09
C PHE A 179 -5.82 15.57 -53.16
N GLY A 180 -5.88 16.32 -54.26
CA GLY A 180 -6.74 16.06 -55.43
C GLY A 180 -6.36 14.82 -56.25
N TRP A 181 -5.63 13.88 -55.65
CA TRP A 181 -5.46 12.52 -56.13
C TRP A 181 -6.44 11.52 -55.49
N LEU A 182 -7.12 11.88 -54.40
CA LEU A 182 -8.09 11.03 -53.71
C LEU A 182 -9.34 10.80 -54.58
N GLU A 183 -9.53 9.56 -55.02
CA GLU A 183 -10.69 9.16 -55.82
C GLU A 183 -11.85 8.63 -54.94
N LYS A 184 -13.05 8.49 -55.51
CA LYS A 184 -14.27 8.15 -54.72
C LYS A 184 -14.24 6.76 -54.08
N ASP A 185 -13.45 5.84 -54.62
CA ASP A 185 -13.18 4.51 -54.09
C ASP A 185 -12.17 4.52 -52.92
N GLN A 186 -11.52 5.65 -52.68
CA GLN A 186 -10.60 5.87 -51.55
C GLN A 186 -11.27 6.58 -50.35
N LEU A 187 -12.40 7.27 -50.55
CA LEU A 187 -13.07 8.05 -49.49
C LEU A 187 -13.90 7.19 -48.52
N LEU A 188 -13.98 7.63 -47.27
CA LEU A 188 -14.84 7.07 -46.23
C LEU A 188 -16.30 7.52 -46.35
N ASN A 189 -17.19 6.75 -45.73
CA ASN A 189 -18.58 7.12 -45.49
C ASN A 189 -18.71 7.60 -44.03
N LEU A 190 -19.30 8.77 -43.81
CA LEU A 190 -19.47 9.37 -42.49
C LEU A 190 -20.26 8.46 -41.52
N ASN A 191 -21.19 7.66 -42.05
CA ASN A 191 -21.97 6.67 -41.28
C ASN A 191 -21.19 5.38 -40.97
N LYS A 192 -19.88 5.37 -41.22
CA LYS A 192 -18.95 4.24 -40.99
C LYS A 192 -17.67 4.69 -40.26
N LEU A 193 -17.72 5.86 -39.63
CA LEU A 193 -16.67 6.44 -38.81
C LEU A 193 -17.18 6.50 -37.36
N VAL A 194 -16.37 6.03 -36.41
CA VAL A 194 -16.66 6.16 -34.97
C VAL A 194 -15.41 6.55 -34.18
N TYR A 195 -15.56 7.51 -33.27
CA TYR A 195 -14.48 7.96 -32.39
C TYR A 195 -14.62 7.39 -30.98
N ILE A 196 -13.49 7.05 -30.33
CA ILE A 196 -13.40 6.61 -28.94
C ILE A 196 -12.22 7.33 -28.26
N GLY A 197 -12.44 7.94 -27.11
CA GLY A 197 -11.39 8.58 -26.29
C GLY A 197 -11.34 10.12 -26.34
N LEU A 198 -12.25 10.74 -27.12
CA LEU A 198 -12.25 12.18 -27.36
C LEU A 198 -12.33 12.99 -26.06
N ARG A 199 -11.46 14.00 -25.94
CA ARG A 199 -11.45 14.92 -24.78
C ARG A 199 -11.04 16.34 -25.15
N ASP A 200 -9.99 16.54 -25.96
CA ASP A 200 -9.65 17.86 -26.49
C ASP A 200 -10.03 17.93 -27.97
N VAL A 201 -11.04 18.75 -28.29
CA VAL A 201 -11.68 18.77 -29.61
C VAL A 201 -12.08 20.19 -29.95
N ASP A 202 -11.76 20.63 -31.16
CA ASP A 202 -11.92 22.02 -31.56
C ASP A 202 -13.38 22.49 -31.63
N ARG A 203 -13.60 23.81 -31.63
CA ARG A 203 -14.96 24.36 -31.84
C ARG A 203 -15.49 24.08 -33.25
N GLY A 204 -14.62 24.04 -34.26
CA GLY A 204 -14.97 23.62 -35.63
C GLY A 204 -15.35 22.14 -35.69
N GLU A 205 -14.51 21.28 -35.11
CA GLU A 205 -14.74 19.83 -35.06
C GLU A 205 -16.01 19.45 -34.29
N LYS A 206 -16.25 20.04 -33.11
CA LYS A 206 -17.49 19.87 -32.34
C LYS A 206 -18.73 20.24 -33.16
N LYS A 207 -18.63 21.21 -34.08
CA LYS A 207 -19.68 21.55 -35.05
C LYS A 207 -19.78 20.49 -36.15
N ILE A 208 -18.67 20.11 -36.79
CA ILE A 208 -18.63 19.11 -37.86
C ILE A 208 -19.19 17.74 -37.41
N LEU A 209 -18.80 17.26 -36.24
CA LEU A 209 -19.31 16.02 -35.62
C LEU A 209 -20.84 16.05 -35.46
N ARG A 210 -21.38 17.16 -34.95
CA ARG A 210 -22.82 17.35 -34.72
C ARG A 210 -23.60 17.52 -36.03
N GLU A 211 -23.14 18.36 -36.95
CA GLU A 211 -23.82 18.66 -38.22
C GLU A 211 -23.89 17.43 -39.16
N ASN A 212 -22.89 16.53 -39.09
CA ASN A 212 -22.85 15.31 -39.89
C ASN A 212 -23.38 14.07 -39.14
N GLY A 213 -23.76 14.19 -37.86
CA GLY A 213 -24.27 13.08 -37.03
C GLY A 213 -23.26 11.95 -36.79
N ILE A 214 -21.96 12.24 -36.84
CA ILE A 214 -20.89 11.24 -36.69
C ILE A 214 -20.92 10.72 -35.26
N LYS A 215 -20.84 9.38 -35.09
CA LYS A 215 -20.86 8.81 -33.75
C LYS A 215 -19.49 8.99 -33.08
N ALA A 216 -19.49 9.71 -31.96
CA ALA A 216 -18.33 9.84 -31.08
C ALA A 216 -18.68 9.38 -29.67
N PHE A 217 -17.66 8.89 -28.96
CA PHE A 217 -17.66 8.62 -27.53
C PHE A 217 -16.47 9.36 -26.92
N SER A 218 -16.79 10.32 -26.06
CA SER A 218 -15.83 11.08 -25.27
C SER A 218 -15.37 10.29 -24.04
N MET A 219 -14.34 10.77 -23.36
CA MET A 219 -13.96 10.20 -22.06
C MET A 219 -15.12 10.24 -21.05
N HIS A 220 -15.98 11.25 -21.06
CA HIS A 220 -17.19 11.26 -20.22
C HIS A 220 -18.16 10.11 -20.53
N ASP A 221 -18.28 9.68 -21.80
CA ASP A 221 -19.08 8.50 -22.16
C ASP A 221 -18.43 7.20 -21.66
N ILE A 222 -17.09 7.16 -21.60
CA ILE A 222 -16.30 6.02 -21.11
C ILE A 222 -16.34 5.95 -19.57
N ASP A 223 -16.18 7.07 -18.87
CA ASP A 223 -16.34 7.16 -17.41
C ASP A 223 -17.76 6.73 -16.97
N ARG A 224 -18.78 7.12 -17.75
CA ARG A 224 -20.19 6.85 -17.44
C ARG A 224 -20.65 5.43 -17.73
N HIS A 225 -20.07 4.77 -18.74
CA HIS A 225 -20.55 3.47 -19.22
C HIS A 225 -19.51 2.34 -19.15
N GLY A 226 -18.25 2.65 -18.88
CA GLY A 226 -17.10 1.76 -19.00
C GLY A 226 -16.73 1.47 -20.46
N ILE A 227 -15.43 1.24 -20.72
CA ILE A 227 -14.94 0.99 -22.09
C ILE A 227 -15.66 -0.17 -22.78
N GLY A 228 -16.04 -1.22 -22.01
CA GLY A 228 -16.77 -2.38 -22.51
C GLY A 228 -18.04 -1.99 -23.25
N ARG A 229 -18.89 -1.18 -22.61
CA ARG A 229 -20.16 -0.76 -23.19
C ARG A 229 -19.97 0.26 -24.32
N VAL A 230 -18.93 1.10 -24.25
CA VAL A 230 -18.58 2.03 -25.33
C VAL A 230 -18.15 1.27 -26.60
N VAL A 231 -17.30 0.25 -26.48
CA VAL A 231 -16.88 -0.59 -27.61
C VAL A 231 -18.06 -1.39 -28.18
N GLU A 232 -18.94 -1.95 -27.35
CA GLU A 232 -20.20 -2.57 -27.81
C GLU A 232 -21.04 -1.60 -28.64
N MET A 233 -21.25 -0.36 -28.17
CA MET A 233 -22.05 0.64 -28.88
C MET A 233 -21.37 1.11 -30.18
N ALA A 234 -20.03 1.19 -30.22
CA ALA A 234 -19.26 1.50 -31.42
C ALA A 234 -19.36 0.40 -32.48
N LEU A 235 -19.18 -0.86 -32.07
CA LEU A 235 -19.32 -2.02 -32.95
C LEU A 235 -20.77 -2.22 -33.43
N ALA A 236 -21.77 -1.93 -32.59
CA ALA A 236 -23.18 -1.93 -32.99
C ALA A 236 -23.51 -0.84 -34.02
N HIS A 237 -22.89 0.35 -33.92
CA HIS A 237 -23.04 1.42 -34.92
C HIS A 237 -22.40 1.03 -36.26
N ILE A 238 -21.20 0.42 -36.25
CA ILE A 238 -20.54 -0.09 -37.45
C ILE A 238 -21.31 -1.24 -38.09
N GLY A 239 -21.79 -2.19 -37.28
CA GLY A 239 -22.53 -3.37 -37.71
C GLY A 239 -21.64 -4.55 -38.15
N ASN A 240 -22.02 -5.74 -37.69
CA ASN A 240 -21.23 -6.98 -37.62
C ASN A 240 -20.70 -7.58 -38.94
N ASP A 241 -20.99 -6.98 -40.10
CA ASP A 241 -20.60 -7.44 -41.44
C ASP A 241 -19.90 -6.32 -42.25
N THR A 242 -19.16 -5.45 -41.56
CA THR A 242 -18.32 -4.40 -42.17
C THR A 242 -16.84 -4.67 -41.87
N PRO A 243 -15.93 -4.65 -42.85
CA PRO A 243 -14.48 -4.70 -42.59
C PRO A 243 -14.02 -3.46 -41.82
N ILE A 244 -13.14 -3.62 -40.83
CA ILE A 244 -12.71 -2.56 -39.91
C ILE A 244 -11.24 -2.20 -40.17
N HIS A 245 -10.96 -0.90 -40.26
CA HIS A 245 -9.62 -0.32 -40.13
C HIS A 245 -9.55 0.38 -38.76
N LEU A 246 -8.56 0.03 -37.94
CA LEU A 246 -8.35 0.64 -36.61
C LEU A 246 -7.23 1.69 -36.70
N SER A 247 -7.55 2.97 -36.56
CA SER A 247 -6.53 4.02 -36.44
C SER A 247 -6.38 4.35 -34.96
N PHE A 248 -5.20 4.11 -34.39
CA PHE A 248 -4.94 4.28 -32.96
C PHE A 248 -3.81 5.29 -32.76
N ASP A 249 -4.17 6.48 -32.27
CA ASP A 249 -3.19 7.44 -31.76
C ASP A 249 -2.77 7.04 -30.34
N VAL A 250 -1.47 7.06 -30.06
CA VAL A 250 -0.98 6.73 -28.73
C VAL A 250 -1.37 7.79 -27.67
N ASP A 251 -1.66 9.02 -28.08
CA ASP A 251 -2.15 10.10 -27.21
C ASP A 251 -3.61 9.94 -26.77
N ALA A 252 -4.36 9.00 -27.37
CA ALA A 252 -5.63 8.54 -26.84
C ALA A 252 -5.52 8.05 -25.38
N LEU A 253 -4.38 7.48 -25.03
CA LEU A 253 -4.04 7.01 -23.68
C LEU A 253 -3.65 8.18 -22.77
N ASP A 254 -3.83 8.02 -21.46
CA ASP A 254 -3.32 9.00 -20.49
C ASP A 254 -1.77 9.06 -20.53
N PRO A 255 -1.15 10.25 -20.39
CA PRO A 255 0.29 10.41 -20.29
C PRO A 255 0.99 9.62 -19.17
N GLN A 256 0.27 9.03 -18.22
CA GLN A 256 0.82 8.02 -17.30
C GLN A 256 1.30 6.75 -18.03
N TRP A 257 0.67 6.38 -19.15
CA TRP A 257 0.96 5.19 -19.95
C TRP A 257 1.65 5.49 -21.28
N ALA A 258 1.44 6.70 -21.83
CA ALA A 258 2.02 7.19 -23.08
C ALA A 258 2.60 8.61 -22.94
N PRO A 259 3.59 8.86 -22.06
CA PRO A 259 4.12 10.21 -21.83
C PRO A 259 4.83 10.83 -23.05
N SER A 260 5.40 10.02 -23.94
CA SER A 260 6.29 10.47 -25.01
C SER A 260 5.57 10.54 -26.37
N THR A 261 4.56 11.42 -26.45
CA THR A 261 3.74 11.68 -27.65
C THR A 261 3.74 13.16 -28.05
N GLY A 262 3.31 13.48 -29.28
CA GLY A 262 3.19 14.82 -29.81
C GLY A 262 2.25 15.74 -29.00
N THR A 263 1.13 15.23 -28.51
CA THR A 263 0.02 16.03 -27.94
C THR A 263 -0.57 15.41 -26.66
N PRO A 264 0.22 15.26 -25.58
CA PRO A 264 -0.21 14.54 -24.37
C PRO A 264 -1.32 15.29 -23.58
N VAL A 265 -2.57 14.84 -23.73
CA VAL A 265 -3.74 15.34 -22.98
C VAL A 265 -4.08 14.42 -21.81
N ARG A 266 -4.18 14.96 -20.59
CA ARG A 266 -4.54 14.18 -19.37
C ARG A 266 -6.00 13.73 -19.36
N GLY A 267 -6.30 12.73 -18.53
CA GLY A 267 -7.63 12.12 -18.44
C GLY A 267 -7.92 11.25 -19.66
N GLY A 268 -6.90 10.55 -20.17
CA GLY A 268 -7.03 9.64 -21.30
C GLY A 268 -7.34 8.21 -20.89
N LEU A 269 -7.46 7.33 -21.89
CA LEU A 269 -7.65 5.89 -21.69
C LEU A 269 -6.49 5.29 -20.87
N THR A 270 -6.78 4.36 -19.95
CA THR A 270 -5.71 3.53 -19.38
C THR A 270 -5.20 2.52 -20.40
N LEU A 271 -3.97 2.04 -20.24
CA LEU A 271 -3.41 0.99 -21.12
C LEU A 271 -4.33 -0.24 -21.25
N ARG A 272 -4.99 -0.64 -20.15
CA ARG A 272 -5.94 -1.76 -20.12
C ARG A 272 -7.17 -1.53 -21.01
N GLU A 273 -7.60 -0.28 -21.17
CA GLU A 273 -8.75 0.08 -21.99
C GLU A 273 -8.35 0.19 -23.46
N GLY A 274 -7.16 0.72 -23.75
CA GLY A 274 -6.56 0.67 -25.10
C GLY A 274 -6.34 -0.76 -25.61
N ASP A 275 -5.74 -1.62 -24.80
CA ASP A 275 -5.61 -3.07 -25.08
C ASP A 275 -7.00 -3.70 -25.29
N PHE A 276 -7.99 -3.38 -24.46
CA PHE A 276 -9.34 -3.93 -24.57
C PHE A 276 -10.06 -3.52 -25.88
N ILE A 277 -9.91 -2.27 -26.34
CA ILE A 277 -10.41 -1.86 -27.67
C ILE A 277 -9.79 -2.75 -28.75
N CYS A 278 -8.47 -2.96 -28.69
CA CYS A 278 -7.75 -3.79 -29.66
C CYS A 278 -8.21 -5.26 -29.64
N GLU A 279 -8.36 -5.86 -28.45
CA GLU A 279 -8.82 -7.24 -28.25
C GLU A 279 -10.22 -7.42 -28.86
N CYS A 280 -11.20 -6.61 -28.44
CA CYS A 280 -12.58 -6.72 -28.92
C CYS A 280 -12.74 -6.38 -30.42
N VAL A 281 -11.92 -5.50 -30.98
CA VAL A 281 -11.96 -5.20 -32.43
C VAL A 281 -11.41 -6.37 -33.25
N HIS A 282 -10.34 -7.05 -32.82
CA HIS A 282 -9.91 -8.30 -33.47
C HIS A 282 -10.98 -9.39 -33.30
N GLU A 283 -11.60 -9.51 -32.12
CA GLU A 283 -12.59 -10.56 -31.83
C GLU A 283 -13.79 -10.60 -32.78
N THR A 284 -14.12 -9.48 -33.42
CA THR A 284 -15.13 -9.44 -34.50
C THR A 284 -14.84 -10.39 -35.67
N GLY A 285 -13.56 -10.67 -35.95
CA GLY A 285 -13.08 -11.30 -37.19
C GLY A 285 -13.22 -10.39 -38.43
N ASN A 286 -13.41 -9.08 -38.22
CA ASN A 286 -13.66 -8.09 -39.27
C ASN A 286 -12.47 -7.12 -39.49
N LEU A 287 -11.49 -7.09 -38.57
CA LEU A 287 -10.31 -6.24 -38.68
C LEU A 287 -9.49 -6.62 -39.94
N VAL A 288 -9.12 -5.61 -40.74
CA VAL A 288 -8.33 -5.79 -41.97
C VAL A 288 -7.06 -4.94 -42.02
N ALA A 289 -7.00 -3.85 -41.26
CA ALA A 289 -5.80 -3.04 -41.10
C ALA A 289 -5.78 -2.29 -39.77
N MET A 290 -4.58 -1.96 -39.28
CA MET A 290 -4.35 -1.09 -38.13
C MET A 290 -3.22 -0.10 -38.39
N ASP A 291 -3.35 1.13 -37.89
CA ASP A 291 -2.25 2.09 -37.77
C ASP A 291 -1.96 2.39 -36.29
N LEU A 292 -0.68 2.52 -35.94
CA LEU A 292 -0.19 3.04 -34.65
C LEU A 292 0.70 4.26 -34.90
N VAL A 293 0.30 5.44 -34.40
CA VAL A 293 0.90 6.75 -34.75
C VAL A 293 1.24 7.61 -33.52
N GLU A 294 1.88 8.77 -33.75
CA GLU A 294 2.32 9.83 -32.80
C GLU A 294 3.23 9.41 -31.62
N VAL A 295 3.53 8.11 -31.48
CA VAL A 295 4.65 7.59 -30.65
C VAL A 295 5.91 8.38 -30.98
N ASN A 296 6.47 9.11 -30.02
CA ASN A 296 7.62 9.98 -30.25
C ASN A 296 8.77 9.61 -29.28
N PRO A 297 9.71 8.73 -29.69
CA PRO A 297 10.87 8.34 -28.87
C PRO A 297 11.84 9.48 -28.52
N SER A 298 11.69 10.67 -29.12
CA SER A 298 12.68 11.76 -29.00
C SER A 298 12.33 12.83 -27.96
N LEU A 299 11.11 12.81 -27.39
CA LEU A 299 10.66 13.85 -26.45
C LEU A 299 11.14 13.61 -25.02
N GLU A 300 11.04 12.39 -24.49
CA GLU A 300 11.48 12.09 -23.12
C GLU A 300 12.40 10.87 -23.01
N ALA A 301 13.63 11.09 -22.53
CA ALA A 301 14.63 10.04 -22.32
C ALA A 301 14.27 8.99 -21.24
N THR A 302 13.22 9.23 -20.45
CA THR A 302 12.64 8.28 -19.49
C THR A 302 11.26 7.77 -19.90
N GLY A 303 10.40 8.61 -20.51
CA GLY A 303 9.06 8.22 -20.93
C GLY A 303 8.98 7.46 -22.27
N ALA A 304 10.00 7.58 -23.12
CA ALA A 304 10.02 6.92 -24.43
C ALA A 304 9.91 5.38 -24.33
N SER A 305 10.62 4.74 -23.39
CA SER A 305 10.60 3.28 -23.22
C SER A 305 9.24 2.74 -22.78
N ASP A 306 8.51 3.48 -21.94
CA ASP A 306 7.16 3.08 -21.54
C ASP A 306 6.18 3.28 -22.70
N THR A 307 6.28 4.39 -23.45
CA THR A 307 5.44 4.66 -24.63
C THR A 307 5.66 3.64 -25.75
N ILE A 308 6.91 3.23 -26.00
CA ILE A 308 7.24 2.16 -26.98
C ILE A 308 6.66 0.82 -26.51
N ARG A 309 6.82 0.45 -25.24
CA ARG A 309 6.23 -0.79 -24.68
C ARG A 309 4.71 -0.78 -24.79
N THR A 310 4.08 0.36 -24.50
CA THR A 310 2.64 0.60 -24.67
C THR A 310 2.20 0.39 -26.12
N GLY A 311 2.88 1.00 -27.09
CA GLY A 311 2.60 0.79 -28.53
C GLY A 311 2.75 -0.66 -28.97
N CYS A 312 3.78 -1.36 -28.49
CA CYS A 312 3.95 -2.80 -28.73
C CYS A 312 2.84 -3.65 -28.08
N SER A 313 2.28 -3.23 -26.93
CA SER A 313 1.13 -3.91 -26.31
C SER A 313 -0.10 -3.80 -27.21
N LEU A 314 -0.47 -2.58 -27.62
CA LEU A 314 -1.63 -2.32 -28.48
C LEU A 314 -1.58 -3.16 -29.77
N VAL A 315 -0.45 -3.11 -30.49
CA VAL A 315 -0.24 -3.87 -31.74
C VAL A 315 -0.22 -5.38 -31.51
N ARG A 316 0.29 -5.85 -30.37
CA ARG A 316 0.17 -7.27 -30.00
C ARG A 316 -1.27 -7.65 -29.73
N THR A 317 -2.03 -6.83 -29.00
CA THR A 317 -3.41 -7.12 -28.60
C THR A 317 -4.40 -7.00 -29.76
N SER A 318 -4.12 -6.17 -30.77
CA SER A 318 -4.89 -6.11 -32.03
C SER A 318 -4.62 -7.27 -32.98
N GLU A 319 -3.53 -8.02 -32.76
CA GLU A 319 -3.13 -9.20 -33.55
C GLU A 319 -3.39 -10.52 -32.77
N LEU A 320 -3.43 -10.45 -31.45
CA LEU A 320 -3.86 -11.50 -30.54
C LEU A 320 -5.38 -11.50 -30.36
N ALA A 321 -6.07 -12.36 -31.12
CA ALA A 321 -7.19 -13.08 -30.53
C ALA A 321 -6.91 -14.58 -30.51
N ARG A 322 -6.26 -15.02 -29.42
CA ARG A 322 -6.27 -16.43 -29.01
C ARG A 322 -6.67 -16.53 -27.55
N SER A 323 -7.71 -17.32 -27.30
CA SER A 323 -7.86 -18.17 -26.13
C SER A 323 -7.26 -17.64 -24.81
N ARG A 324 -8.09 -17.01 -23.97
CA ARG A 324 -7.83 -16.85 -22.51
C ARG A 324 -7.93 -18.20 -21.75
N LEU A 325 -7.40 -19.26 -22.37
CA LEU A 325 -7.17 -20.61 -21.87
C LEU A 325 -5.80 -21.17 -22.34
N ALA A 326 -5.02 -20.39 -23.10
CA ALA A 326 -3.68 -20.78 -23.56
C ALA A 326 -2.78 -19.55 -23.76
N ARG A 327 -2.64 -18.72 -22.72
CA ARG A 327 -1.65 -17.63 -22.72
C ARG A 327 -0.25 -18.22 -22.54
N ALA A 328 0.60 -18.05 -23.53
CA ALA A 328 2.05 -18.27 -23.42
C ALA A 328 2.71 -17.12 -22.63
N ASP A 329 2.27 -16.94 -21.39
CA ASP A 329 3.06 -16.29 -20.36
C ASP A 329 4.26 -17.17 -19.98
N GLY A 330 5.15 -16.64 -19.13
CA GLY A 330 6.01 -17.46 -18.26
C GLY A 330 5.24 -18.32 -17.23
N ARG A 331 3.94 -18.58 -17.45
CA ARG A 331 3.17 -19.60 -16.76
C ARG A 331 3.73 -20.96 -17.16
N VAL A 332 4.56 -21.50 -16.28
CA VAL A 332 4.74 -22.94 -16.13
C VAL A 332 3.35 -23.59 -16.22
N SER A 333 3.12 -24.43 -17.24
CA SER A 333 2.02 -25.40 -17.23
C SER A 333 2.24 -26.23 -15.97
N ARG A 334 1.37 -25.99 -14.99
CA ARG A 334 1.57 -26.45 -13.61
C ARG A 334 0.91 -27.80 -13.50
N SER A 335 1.62 -28.78 -14.01
CA SER A 335 1.34 -30.20 -13.87
C SER A 335 1.24 -30.56 -12.38
N MET A 336 0.03 -30.55 -11.85
CA MET A 336 -0.25 -30.83 -10.46
C MET A 336 -0.23 -32.35 -10.27
N LEU A 337 0.72 -32.82 -9.45
CA LEU A 337 0.80 -34.22 -9.05
C LEU A 337 -0.23 -34.47 -7.95
N LEU A 338 -1.35 -35.07 -8.33
CA LEU A 338 -2.42 -35.42 -7.41
C LEU A 338 -1.95 -36.55 -6.49
N ARG A 339 -1.80 -36.23 -5.20
CA ARG A 339 -1.44 -37.17 -4.14
C ARG A 339 -2.68 -37.77 -3.49
N LEU A 340 -2.65 -39.06 -3.18
CA LEU A 340 -3.72 -39.68 -2.39
C LEU A 340 -3.70 -39.15 -0.94
N PRO A 341 -4.86 -38.96 -0.29
CA PRO A 341 -4.89 -38.50 1.10
C PRO A 341 -4.50 -39.63 2.08
N PRO A 342 -3.96 -39.30 3.26
CA PRO A 342 -3.59 -40.28 4.29
C PRO A 342 -4.79 -40.97 4.95
N THR A 343 -6.00 -40.44 4.75
CA THR A 343 -7.26 -40.96 5.32
C THR A 343 -7.84 -42.18 4.59
N LEU A 344 -7.25 -42.61 3.47
CA LEU A 344 -7.68 -43.85 2.78
C LEU A 344 -7.25 -45.10 3.56
N HIS A 345 -8.06 -46.15 3.47
CA HIS A 345 -7.71 -47.48 3.99
C HIS A 345 -6.68 -48.18 3.08
N TYR A 346 -5.40 -47.91 3.31
CA TYR A 346 -4.29 -48.67 2.72
C TYR A 346 -4.22 -50.10 3.33
N PRO A 347 -3.77 -51.12 2.58
CA PRO A 347 -3.31 -51.07 1.20
C PRO A 347 -4.46 -51.11 0.18
N ILE A 348 -4.39 -50.25 -0.84
CA ILE A 348 -5.38 -50.20 -1.93
C ILE A 348 -4.87 -50.92 -3.18
N THR A 349 -5.73 -51.70 -3.84
CA THR A 349 -5.42 -52.37 -5.12
C THR A 349 -6.14 -51.68 -6.29
N VAL A 350 -5.39 -51.15 -7.25
CA VAL A 350 -5.92 -50.44 -8.43
C VAL A 350 -6.50 -51.44 -9.45
N LYS A 351 -7.82 -51.46 -9.62
CA LYS A 351 -8.51 -52.42 -10.51
C LYS A 351 -8.72 -51.89 -11.93
N SER A 352 -8.91 -50.58 -12.11
CA SER A 352 -8.92 -49.92 -13.42
C SER A 352 -8.84 -48.39 -13.34
N LEU A 353 -7.98 -47.80 -14.16
CA LEU A 353 -8.03 -46.36 -14.48
C LEU A 353 -9.28 -46.08 -15.32
N LEU A 354 -10.00 -44.99 -15.03
CA LEU A 354 -11.27 -44.63 -15.70
C LEU A 354 -11.09 -43.51 -16.73
N LYS A 355 -10.15 -42.58 -16.48
CA LYS A 355 -9.72 -41.51 -17.39
C LYS A 355 -8.38 -41.84 -18.06
N ARG A 356 -8.12 -41.29 -19.24
CA ARG A 356 -6.90 -41.48 -20.04
C ARG A 356 -6.08 -40.18 -20.12
N PRO A 357 -4.76 -40.26 -20.42
CA PRO A 357 -4.00 -39.09 -20.86
C PRO A 357 -4.69 -38.39 -22.04
N GLY A 358 -4.90 -37.07 -21.91
CA GLY A 358 -5.67 -36.24 -22.83
C GLY A 358 -7.17 -36.15 -22.56
N ASP A 359 -7.73 -36.89 -21.59
CA ASP A 359 -9.12 -36.71 -21.15
C ASP A 359 -9.21 -35.51 -20.18
N SER A 360 -10.29 -34.72 -20.33
CA SER A 360 -10.67 -33.69 -19.35
C SER A 360 -11.30 -34.33 -18.10
N VAL A 361 -11.08 -33.71 -16.94
CA VAL A 361 -11.55 -34.14 -15.62
C VAL A 361 -12.11 -32.92 -14.88
N GLU A 362 -13.29 -33.07 -14.29
CA GLU A 362 -13.92 -32.07 -13.43
C GLU A 362 -13.81 -32.48 -11.93
N ARG A 363 -13.87 -31.54 -11.00
CA ARG A 363 -13.82 -31.81 -9.55
C ARG A 363 -15.04 -32.65 -9.13
N GLY A 364 -14.79 -33.89 -8.73
CA GLY A 364 -15.80 -34.94 -8.47
C GLY A 364 -15.82 -36.08 -9.50
N ASP A 365 -15.14 -35.95 -10.65
CA ASP A 365 -15.06 -37.04 -11.63
C ASP A 365 -14.33 -38.26 -11.07
N HIS A 366 -14.84 -39.46 -11.36
CA HIS A 366 -14.19 -40.70 -10.97
C HIS A 366 -12.92 -40.95 -11.81
N LEU A 367 -11.74 -40.81 -11.19
CA LEU A 367 -10.42 -40.97 -11.82
C LEU A 367 -10.04 -42.43 -12.02
N PHE A 368 -10.16 -43.26 -10.98
CA PHE A 368 -9.85 -44.69 -11.02
C PHE A 368 -10.70 -45.50 -10.03
N TRP A 369 -10.79 -46.80 -10.25
CA TRP A 369 -11.48 -47.77 -9.39
C TRP A 369 -10.46 -48.63 -8.63
N TYR A 370 -10.62 -48.71 -7.30
CA TYR A 370 -9.78 -49.49 -6.41
C TYR A 370 -10.60 -50.39 -5.48
N VAL A 371 -9.91 -51.30 -4.80
CA VAL A 371 -10.45 -52.12 -3.71
C VAL A 371 -9.47 -52.11 -2.55
N TYR A 372 -9.97 -51.97 -1.33
CA TYR A 372 -9.23 -52.20 -0.10
C TYR A 372 -9.81 -53.39 0.67
N LYS A 373 -9.09 -53.87 1.68
CA LYS A 373 -9.56 -54.89 2.62
C LYS A 373 -9.69 -54.30 4.01
N THR A 374 -10.77 -54.63 4.70
CA THR A 374 -10.88 -54.38 6.14
C THR A 374 -11.62 -55.53 6.82
N THR A 375 -11.39 -55.69 8.12
CA THR A 375 -12.14 -56.64 8.95
C THR A 375 -13.48 -56.03 9.31
N VAL A 376 -14.56 -56.77 9.09
CA VAL A 376 -15.92 -56.37 9.45
C VAL A 376 -16.51 -57.42 10.36
N ILE A 377 -17.10 -56.98 11.47
CA ILE A 377 -17.82 -57.85 12.39
C ILE A 377 -19.20 -58.14 11.78
N GLU A 378 -19.52 -59.43 11.60
CA GLU A 378 -20.86 -59.88 11.22
C GLU A 378 -21.44 -60.82 12.29
N GLY A 379 -22.59 -60.45 12.83
CA GLY A 379 -23.35 -61.30 13.74
C GLY A 379 -23.95 -62.50 13.01
N ASP A 380 -23.74 -63.71 13.54
CA ASP A 380 -24.16 -64.99 12.95
C ASP A 380 -25.68 -65.25 12.93
N GLY A 381 -26.49 -64.30 13.38
CA GLY A 381 -27.94 -64.43 13.55
C GLY A 381 -28.37 -65.24 14.78
N LEU A 382 -27.43 -65.71 15.60
CA LEU A 382 -27.64 -66.41 16.88
C LEU A 382 -27.08 -65.63 18.07
N GLY A 383 -26.29 -64.58 17.83
CA GLY A 383 -25.76 -63.67 18.84
C GLY A 383 -24.25 -63.77 19.06
N ASN A 384 -23.51 -64.39 18.12
CA ASN A 384 -22.05 -64.39 18.12
C ASN A 384 -21.53 -63.50 16.99
N ASP A 385 -20.63 -62.60 17.33
CA ASP A 385 -19.97 -61.69 16.40
C ASP A 385 -18.72 -62.35 15.80
N ILE A 386 -18.63 -62.35 14.46
CA ILE A 386 -17.53 -62.99 13.72
C ILE A 386 -16.80 -61.94 12.89
N GLU A 387 -15.49 -61.80 13.13
CA GLU A 387 -14.61 -60.99 12.28
C GLU A 387 -14.40 -61.64 10.91
N VAL A 388 -14.83 -60.96 9.85
CA VAL A 388 -14.69 -61.40 8.45
C VAL A 388 -13.96 -60.31 7.66
N GLN A 389 -12.82 -60.65 7.06
CA GLN A 389 -12.17 -59.74 6.10
C GLN A 389 -12.99 -59.63 4.82
N LYS A 390 -13.35 -58.40 4.45
CA LYS A 390 -14.12 -58.08 3.23
C LYS A 390 -13.37 -57.15 2.30
N GLU A 391 -13.53 -57.37 0.99
CA GLU A 391 -13.05 -56.50 -0.08
C GLU A 391 -14.11 -55.45 -0.42
N PHE A 392 -13.78 -54.16 -0.27
CA PHE A 392 -14.69 -53.04 -0.53
C PHE A 392 -14.27 -52.28 -1.81
N PRO A 393 -15.14 -52.26 -2.86
CA PRO A 393 -14.86 -51.55 -4.11
C PRO A 393 -15.28 -50.08 -4.04
N ILE A 394 -14.33 -49.16 -4.18
CA ILE A 394 -14.55 -47.70 -4.17
C ILE A 394 -13.91 -47.07 -5.42
N LYS A 395 -14.51 -45.98 -5.92
CA LYS A 395 -13.91 -45.13 -6.96
C LYS A 395 -13.27 -43.92 -6.30
N PHE A 396 -12.08 -43.55 -6.72
CA PHE A 396 -11.44 -42.31 -6.30
C PHE A 396 -11.94 -41.15 -7.19
N GLU A 397 -12.28 -40.02 -6.58
CA GLU A 397 -12.79 -38.81 -7.26
C GLU A 397 -11.69 -37.75 -7.38
N SER A 398 -11.74 -36.92 -8.42
CA SER A 398 -10.80 -35.81 -8.59
C SER A 398 -11.12 -34.68 -7.62
N SER A 399 -10.12 -34.19 -6.89
CA SER A 399 -10.22 -32.94 -6.13
C SER A 399 -9.95 -31.68 -6.97
N VAL A 400 -9.56 -31.83 -8.24
CA VAL A 400 -9.11 -30.76 -9.14
C VAL A 400 -9.72 -30.85 -10.54
N ASP A 401 -9.81 -29.71 -11.22
CA ASP A 401 -10.26 -29.58 -12.61
C ASP A 401 -9.05 -29.49 -13.56
N GLY A 402 -9.03 -30.25 -14.65
CA GLY A 402 -7.94 -30.15 -15.64
C GLY A 402 -7.85 -31.29 -16.64
N THR A 403 -6.76 -31.31 -17.40
CA THR A 403 -6.48 -32.39 -18.37
C THR A 403 -5.47 -33.37 -17.80
N VAL A 404 -5.74 -34.68 -17.90
CA VAL A 404 -4.77 -35.71 -17.47
C VAL A 404 -3.55 -35.71 -18.41
N VAL A 405 -2.37 -35.45 -17.86
CA VAL A 405 -1.09 -35.47 -18.60
C VAL A 405 -0.50 -36.88 -18.60
N GLU A 406 -0.28 -37.46 -17.41
CA GLU A 406 0.30 -38.80 -17.26
C GLU A 406 -0.19 -39.49 -15.98
N TRP A 407 -0.41 -40.80 -16.06
CA TRP A 407 -0.65 -41.64 -14.88
C TRP A 407 0.69 -42.17 -14.33
N LYS A 408 0.92 -41.99 -13.03
CA LYS A 408 2.10 -42.54 -12.33
C LYS A 408 1.86 -43.95 -11.78
N ILE A 409 0.61 -44.43 -11.85
CA ILE A 409 0.18 -45.77 -11.43
C ILE A 409 -0.43 -46.58 -12.58
N SER A 410 -0.33 -47.91 -12.48
CA SER A 410 -0.83 -48.88 -13.44
C SER A 410 -2.00 -49.72 -12.89
N LYS A 411 -2.69 -50.41 -13.81
CA LYS A 411 -3.76 -51.35 -13.45
C LYS A 411 -3.15 -52.65 -12.89
N GLY A 412 -3.49 -52.96 -11.65
CA GLY A 412 -3.01 -54.13 -10.91
C GLY A 412 -2.11 -53.77 -9.73
N ASP A 413 -1.67 -52.51 -9.66
CA ASP A 413 -0.75 -52.02 -8.63
C ASP A 413 -1.41 -52.07 -7.24
N ILE A 414 -0.58 -52.36 -6.23
CA ILE A 414 -0.92 -52.25 -4.81
C ILE A 414 -0.18 -51.03 -4.29
N ILE A 415 -0.89 -50.17 -3.57
CA ILE A 415 -0.38 -48.94 -2.99
C ILE A 415 -0.57 -49.05 -1.48
N ASP A 416 0.55 -49.02 -0.75
CA ASP A 416 0.58 -49.21 0.70
C ASP A 416 0.64 -47.87 1.47
N GLU A 417 0.94 -46.75 0.78
CA GLU A 417 1.11 -45.42 1.39
C GLU A 417 0.61 -44.26 0.48
N PRO A 418 0.46 -43.02 1.00
CA PRO A 418 0.05 -41.84 0.24
C PRO A 418 1.05 -41.41 -0.86
N VAL A 419 0.86 -41.93 -2.08
CA VAL A 419 1.69 -41.60 -3.27
C VAL A 419 1.01 -40.63 -4.25
N ASN A 420 1.80 -40.05 -5.15
CA ASN A 420 1.32 -39.27 -6.30
C ASN A 420 0.83 -40.21 -7.41
N VAL A 421 -0.43 -40.11 -7.82
CA VAL A 421 -1.07 -41.08 -8.73
C VAL A 421 -1.25 -40.60 -10.16
N VAL A 422 -1.56 -39.32 -10.35
CA VAL A 422 -1.82 -38.74 -11.68
C VAL A 422 -1.29 -37.31 -11.74
N GLU A 423 -0.80 -36.94 -12.91
CA GLU A 423 -0.33 -35.60 -13.25
C GLU A 423 -1.42 -34.90 -14.07
N ILE A 424 -1.96 -33.80 -13.56
CA ILE A 424 -3.08 -33.05 -14.16
C ILE A 424 -2.63 -31.62 -14.46
N ASP A 425 -2.89 -31.14 -15.68
CA ASP A 425 -2.67 -29.74 -16.06
C ASP A 425 -3.94 -28.94 -15.69
N GLU A 426 -3.89 -28.18 -14.58
CA GLU A 426 -4.95 -27.24 -14.20
C GLU A 426 -4.91 -26.02 -15.13
N PRO A 427 -6.03 -25.64 -15.81
CA PRO A 427 -6.05 -24.49 -16.72
C PRO A 427 -5.93 -23.13 -15.99
N CYS A 428 -6.15 -23.12 -14.67
CA CYS A 428 -6.00 -21.96 -13.80
C CYS A 428 -5.54 -22.44 -12.42
N ALA A 429 -4.54 -21.77 -11.83
CA ALA A 429 -4.07 -22.07 -10.48
C ALA A 429 -4.96 -21.44 -9.38
N HIS A 430 -5.84 -20.52 -9.76
CA HIS A 430 -6.73 -19.72 -8.91
C HIS A 430 -5.99 -18.89 -7.84
N GLU A 431 -4.81 -18.37 -8.20
CA GLU A 431 -3.89 -17.62 -7.33
C GLU A 431 -4.35 -16.18 -7.03
N VAL A 432 -5.44 -15.69 -7.65
CA VAL A 432 -6.10 -14.39 -7.39
C VAL A 432 -7.61 -14.58 -7.41
N GLN A 433 -8.30 -14.08 -6.38
CA GLN A 433 -9.75 -14.21 -6.22
C GLN A 433 -10.38 -12.86 -5.83
N PHE A 434 -11.61 -12.64 -6.24
CA PHE A 434 -12.38 -11.42 -6.02
C PHE A 434 -13.83 -11.78 -5.65
N GLY A 435 -14.26 -11.46 -4.43
CA GLY A 435 -15.61 -11.73 -3.95
C GLY A 435 -15.98 -13.21 -3.94
N GLY A 436 -15.01 -14.09 -3.69
CA GLY A 436 -15.19 -15.54 -3.75
C GLY A 436 -15.12 -16.16 -5.15
N MET A 437 -14.99 -15.37 -6.22
CA MET A 437 -14.76 -15.85 -7.59
C MET A 437 -13.28 -15.75 -7.97
N CYS A 438 -12.76 -16.66 -8.78
CA CYS A 438 -11.41 -16.54 -9.32
C CYS A 438 -11.32 -15.42 -10.38
N ALA A 439 -10.40 -14.49 -10.19
CA ALA A 439 -10.24 -13.33 -11.09
C ALA A 439 -9.66 -13.69 -12.47
N GLU A 440 -9.12 -14.90 -12.64
CA GLU A 440 -8.54 -15.37 -13.92
C GLU A 440 -9.53 -16.14 -14.78
N CYS A 441 -10.38 -16.98 -14.17
CA CYS A 441 -11.27 -17.92 -14.88
C CYS A 441 -12.76 -17.75 -14.58
N GLY A 442 -13.14 -16.88 -13.64
CA GLY A 442 -14.54 -16.64 -13.26
C GLY A 442 -15.22 -17.77 -12.46
N LYS A 443 -14.50 -18.85 -12.11
CA LYS A 443 -15.02 -19.95 -11.29
C LYS A 443 -15.33 -19.47 -9.87
N ASP A 444 -16.48 -19.87 -9.32
CA ASP A 444 -16.80 -19.72 -7.90
C ASP A 444 -15.92 -20.65 -7.04
N MET A 445 -15.22 -20.06 -6.07
CA MET A 445 -14.28 -20.71 -5.16
C MET A 445 -14.89 -20.98 -3.78
N THR A 446 -16.07 -20.42 -3.50
CA THR A 446 -16.84 -20.65 -2.26
C THR A 446 -17.54 -22.01 -2.26
N ALA A 447 -17.67 -22.64 -3.43
CA ALA A 447 -18.26 -23.96 -3.61
C ALA A 447 -17.54 -25.07 -2.81
N ALA A 448 -18.17 -25.48 -1.70
CA ALA A 448 -17.77 -26.62 -0.90
C ALA A 448 -18.32 -27.94 -1.49
N ASN A 449 -17.42 -28.83 -1.94
CA ASN A 449 -17.78 -30.20 -2.28
C ASN A 449 -17.61 -31.10 -1.05
N TYR A 450 -18.56 -32.02 -0.85
CA TYR A 450 -18.63 -32.96 0.29
C TYR A 450 -17.41 -33.91 0.45
N ASN A 451 -16.50 -33.94 -0.53
CA ASN A 451 -15.43 -34.93 -0.66
C ASN A 451 -14.02 -34.31 -0.54
N THR A 452 -13.93 -33.07 -0.06
CA THR A 452 -12.67 -32.34 0.14
C THR A 452 -12.79 -31.41 1.35
N ASP A 453 -12.01 -31.65 2.41
CA ASP A 453 -12.05 -30.84 3.65
C ASP A 453 -11.51 -29.41 3.51
N VAL A 454 -11.06 -29.04 2.30
CA VAL A 454 -10.49 -27.73 1.95
C VAL A 454 -11.40 -27.04 0.94
N MET A 455 -11.85 -25.83 1.27
CA MET A 455 -12.59 -24.97 0.34
C MET A 455 -11.62 -24.39 -0.71
N ASP A 456 -12.06 -24.31 -1.96
CA ASP A 456 -11.23 -23.82 -3.08
C ASP A 456 -10.78 -22.35 -2.86
N ALA A 457 -11.55 -21.58 -2.08
CA ALA A 457 -11.20 -20.26 -1.57
C ALA A 457 -9.86 -20.19 -0.81
N MET A 458 -9.47 -21.25 -0.10
CA MET A 458 -8.20 -21.30 0.66
C MET A 458 -6.95 -21.27 -0.23
N ARG A 459 -7.07 -21.42 -1.56
CA ARG A 459 -5.97 -21.19 -2.52
C ARG A 459 -5.47 -19.72 -2.51
N ALA A 460 -6.31 -18.77 -2.10
CA ALA A 460 -5.98 -17.34 -2.05
C ALA A 460 -6.48 -16.68 -0.74
N PRO A 461 -5.77 -16.84 0.39
CA PRO A 461 -6.22 -16.35 1.69
C PRO A 461 -5.81 -14.89 1.99
N ILE A 462 -4.97 -14.23 1.19
CA ILE A 462 -4.32 -12.97 1.56
C ILE A 462 -5.02 -11.76 0.93
N GLN A 463 -5.67 -10.91 1.75
CA GLN A 463 -6.26 -9.64 1.32
C GLN A 463 -5.18 -8.58 1.00
N MET A 464 -4.90 -8.34 -0.28
CA MET A 464 -3.80 -7.46 -0.73
C MET A 464 -4.11 -5.95 -0.70
N VAL A 465 -5.39 -5.57 -0.74
CA VAL A 465 -5.81 -4.18 -0.94
C VAL A 465 -6.65 -3.72 0.26
N HIS A 466 -6.45 -2.46 0.66
CA HIS A 466 -7.10 -1.84 1.82
C HIS A 466 -8.29 -0.95 1.44
N ASP A 467 -8.70 -0.98 0.17
CA ASP A 467 -9.92 -0.37 -0.36
C ASP A 467 -10.93 -1.42 -0.86
N ASN A 468 -10.52 -2.70 -0.92
CA ASN A 468 -11.37 -3.76 -1.43
C ASN A 468 -11.03 -5.10 -0.76
N THR A 469 -11.70 -5.37 0.36
CA THR A 469 -11.57 -6.61 1.15
C THR A 469 -11.97 -7.87 0.38
N ALA A 470 -12.70 -7.73 -0.72
CA ALA A 470 -13.10 -8.84 -1.58
C ALA A 470 -11.93 -9.38 -2.43
N LEU A 471 -10.84 -8.62 -2.63
CA LEU A 471 -9.67 -9.06 -3.40
C LEU A 471 -8.66 -9.81 -2.53
N THR A 472 -8.54 -11.12 -2.76
CA THR A 472 -7.53 -11.97 -2.12
C THR A 472 -6.56 -12.61 -3.13
N VAL A 473 -5.37 -12.98 -2.67
CA VAL A 473 -4.35 -13.66 -3.49
C VAL A 473 -3.68 -14.80 -2.72
N SER A 474 -2.99 -15.66 -3.47
CA SER A 474 -2.11 -16.70 -2.93
C SER A 474 -0.83 -16.14 -2.32
N GLN A 475 -0.22 -16.88 -1.38
CA GLN A 475 1.09 -16.55 -0.79
C GLN A 475 2.17 -16.22 -1.84
N LYS A 476 2.15 -16.93 -2.97
CA LYS A 476 3.11 -16.72 -4.07
C LYS A 476 2.91 -15.39 -4.77
N GLU A 477 1.67 -15.01 -5.08
CA GLU A 477 1.40 -13.76 -5.79
C GLU A 477 1.55 -12.54 -4.87
N ALA A 478 1.16 -12.67 -3.58
CA ALA A 478 1.50 -11.69 -2.55
C ALA A 478 3.01 -11.43 -2.49
N THR A 479 3.82 -12.50 -2.47
CA THR A 479 5.29 -12.41 -2.47
C THR A 479 5.81 -11.65 -3.70
N ARG A 480 5.27 -11.93 -4.89
CA ARG A 480 5.70 -11.27 -6.14
C ARG A 480 5.39 -9.77 -6.12
N VAL A 481 4.14 -9.40 -5.77
CA VAL A 481 3.72 -8.00 -5.68
C VAL A 481 4.55 -7.23 -4.65
N GLU A 482 4.86 -7.86 -3.51
CA GLU A 482 5.77 -7.30 -2.51
C GLU A 482 7.22 -7.15 -2.99
N GLU A 483 7.76 -8.11 -3.75
CA GLU A 483 9.11 -7.98 -4.33
C GLU A 483 9.18 -6.83 -5.33
N ASP A 484 8.18 -6.68 -6.19
CA ASP A 484 8.09 -5.57 -7.15
C ASP A 484 7.97 -4.22 -6.41
N ALA A 485 7.20 -4.17 -5.31
CA ALA A 485 7.15 -3.00 -4.43
C ALA A 485 8.50 -2.68 -3.76
N LYS A 486 9.22 -3.67 -3.23
CA LYS A 486 10.57 -3.50 -2.65
C LYS A 486 11.56 -2.98 -3.69
N ARG A 487 11.51 -3.50 -4.92
CA ARG A 487 12.36 -3.04 -6.04
C ARG A 487 12.07 -1.57 -6.37
N ARG A 488 10.80 -1.16 -6.45
CA ARG A 488 10.36 0.23 -6.67
C ARG A 488 10.79 1.18 -5.55
N LEU A 489 10.64 0.77 -4.28
CA LEU A 489 11.08 1.54 -3.12
C LEU A 489 12.62 1.70 -3.09
N LEU A 490 13.37 0.63 -3.32
CA LEU A 490 14.84 0.69 -3.40
C LEU A 490 15.33 1.57 -4.56
N ALA A 491 14.72 1.48 -5.73
CA ALA A 491 15.07 2.29 -6.90
C ALA A 491 14.86 3.80 -6.66
N SER A 492 13.79 4.17 -5.93
CA SER A 492 13.50 5.54 -5.51
C SER A 492 14.20 5.98 -4.22
N LYS A 493 15.01 5.11 -3.60
CA LYS A 493 15.59 5.28 -2.25
C LYS A 493 14.54 5.68 -1.18
N ARG A 494 13.37 5.04 -1.21
CA ARG A 494 12.29 5.20 -0.22
C ARG A 494 12.12 3.96 0.66
N LEU A 495 11.48 4.13 1.81
CA LEU A 495 10.99 3.09 2.73
C LEU A 495 9.46 3.15 2.80
N SER A 496 8.79 2.27 3.55
CA SER A 496 7.36 2.42 3.88
C SER A 496 7.19 3.00 5.27
N LEU A 497 6.21 3.90 5.45
CA LEU A 497 5.83 4.48 6.73
C LEU A 497 4.32 4.27 6.97
N VAL A 498 4.00 3.55 8.04
CA VAL A 498 2.65 3.44 8.59
C VAL A 498 2.42 4.62 9.52
N VAL A 499 1.34 5.35 9.28
CA VAL A 499 0.97 6.58 9.98
C VAL A 499 -0.37 6.35 10.67
N ASP A 500 -0.37 6.41 11.99
CA ASP A 500 -1.60 6.55 12.78
C ASP A 500 -2.13 7.99 12.73
N LEU A 501 -3.44 8.17 12.98
CA LEU A 501 -4.10 9.47 12.93
C LEU A 501 -4.19 10.14 14.32
N ASP A 502 -4.96 9.51 15.21
CA ASP A 502 -5.52 10.13 16.41
C ASP A 502 -4.47 10.25 17.54
N GLN A 503 -4.29 11.46 18.06
CA GLN A 503 -3.18 11.87 18.92
C GLN A 503 -1.77 11.69 18.30
N THR A 504 -1.63 11.13 17.09
CA THR A 504 -0.36 11.00 16.36
C THR A 504 -0.11 12.19 15.44
N ILE A 505 -0.97 12.47 14.46
CA ILE A 505 -0.88 13.63 13.55
C ILE A 505 -2.07 14.61 13.66
N ILE A 506 -3.17 14.20 14.28
CA ILE A 506 -4.35 15.04 14.55
C ILE A 506 -4.82 14.85 16.00
N HIS A 507 -5.68 15.74 16.48
CA HIS A 507 -6.55 15.48 17.62
C HIS A 507 -7.97 15.82 17.21
N ALA A 508 -8.92 14.92 17.46
CA ALA A 508 -10.33 15.09 17.16
C ALA A 508 -11.19 15.16 18.44
N THR A 509 -12.31 15.88 18.35
CA THR A 509 -13.31 15.99 19.42
C THR A 509 -14.69 16.16 18.81
N VAL A 510 -15.73 15.68 19.50
CA VAL A 510 -17.13 15.93 19.15
C VAL A 510 -17.79 16.99 20.05
N ASP A 511 -17.03 17.60 20.97
CA ASP A 511 -17.54 18.64 21.87
C ASP A 511 -17.97 19.90 21.08
N PRO A 512 -19.27 20.24 21.02
CA PRO A 512 -19.78 21.35 20.22
C PRO A 512 -19.26 22.72 20.67
N THR A 513 -18.68 22.81 21.87
CA THR A 513 -18.01 24.01 22.38
C THR A 513 -16.93 24.53 21.44
N VAL A 514 -16.27 23.65 20.67
CA VAL A 514 -15.24 24.06 19.69
C VAL A 514 -15.84 24.88 18.53
N GLY A 515 -17.06 24.54 18.10
CA GLY A 515 -17.80 25.35 17.12
C GLY A 515 -18.16 26.72 17.68
N GLU A 516 -18.67 26.76 18.93
CA GLU A 516 -19.03 28.00 19.62
C GLU A 516 -17.83 28.95 19.80
N TRP A 517 -16.64 28.42 20.15
CA TRP A 517 -15.39 29.20 20.25
C TRP A 517 -14.83 29.64 18.90
N LYS A 518 -15.11 28.88 17.82
CA LYS A 518 -14.71 29.23 16.46
C LYS A 518 -15.60 30.32 15.84
N GLU A 519 -16.84 30.49 16.31
CA GLU A 519 -17.71 31.59 15.90
C GLU A 519 -17.47 32.87 16.74
N ASP A 520 -17.28 32.77 18.06
CA ASP A 520 -17.05 33.95 18.91
C ASP A 520 -15.59 34.46 18.85
N LYS A 521 -15.40 35.53 18.08
CA LYS A 521 -14.12 36.25 17.93
C LYS A 521 -13.58 36.89 19.22
N ASN A 522 -14.38 36.98 20.28
CA ASN A 522 -13.96 37.53 21.58
C ASN A 522 -13.58 36.43 22.58
N ASN A 523 -13.70 35.15 22.20
CA ASN A 523 -13.36 34.04 23.07
C ASN A 523 -11.82 33.91 23.22
N PRO A 524 -11.28 33.68 24.43
CA PRO A 524 -9.83 33.54 24.62
C PRO A 524 -9.22 32.40 23.78
N ASN A 525 -10.00 31.35 23.45
CA ASN A 525 -9.53 30.22 22.66
C ASN A 525 -9.71 30.41 21.14
N HIS A 526 -10.32 31.51 20.66
CA HIS A 526 -10.65 31.71 19.25
C HIS A 526 -9.41 31.60 18.33
N GLU A 527 -8.31 32.22 18.74
CA GLU A 527 -7.04 32.21 18.01
C GLU A 527 -6.41 30.81 17.90
N ALA A 528 -6.75 29.89 18.82
CA ALA A 528 -6.25 28.51 18.82
C ALA A 528 -7.15 27.56 17.99
N VAL A 529 -8.45 27.85 17.84
CA VAL A 529 -9.42 27.00 17.10
C VAL A 529 -9.73 27.48 15.68
N LYS A 530 -9.26 28.65 15.26
CA LYS A 530 -9.51 29.24 13.93
C LYS A 530 -9.19 28.31 12.76
N ASP A 531 -8.15 27.49 12.88
CA ASP A 531 -7.65 26.56 11.86
C ASP A 531 -8.28 25.17 11.92
N VAL A 532 -8.90 24.80 13.05
CA VAL A 532 -9.60 23.52 13.26
C VAL A 532 -10.57 23.25 12.11
N ARG A 533 -10.46 22.06 11.51
CA ARG A 533 -11.36 21.59 10.46
C ARG A 533 -12.58 20.91 11.08
N ALA A 534 -13.70 20.89 10.37
CA ALA A 534 -14.92 20.25 10.84
C ALA A 534 -15.62 19.52 9.69
N PHE A 535 -16.19 18.36 9.99
CA PHE A 535 -17.04 17.59 9.09
C PHE A 535 -18.12 16.86 9.89
N GLN A 536 -19.16 16.39 9.21
CA GLN A 536 -20.22 15.59 9.81
C GLN A 536 -20.18 14.18 9.21
N LEU A 537 -20.24 13.14 10.06
CA LEU A 537 -20.53 11.77 9.62
C LEU A 537 -22.01 11.50 9.92
N THR A 538 -22.78 11.11 8.91
CA THR A 538 -24.24 10.89 9.01
C THR A 538 -24.60 9.72 9.93
N ASP A 539 -23.75 8.71 9.92
CA ASP A 539 -24.05 7.39 10.47
C ASP A 539 -23.67 7.28 11.96
N ASP A 540 -22.86 8.23 12.44
CA ASP A 540 -22.44 8.34 13.83
C ASP A 540 -23.38 9.23 14.67
N GLY A 541 -23.58 8.85 15.92
CA GLY A 541 -24.15 9.69 16.97
C GLY A 541 -25.66 9.52 17.23
N PRO A 542 -26.18 10.13 18.32
CA PRO A 542 -27.42 9.70 18.95
C PRO A 542 -28.64 9.63 18.01
N GLY A 543 -29.01 8.38 17.66
CA GLY A 543 -30.18 8.09 16.82
C GLY A 543 -30.03 8.50 15.36
N MET A 544 -28.86 8.30 14.74
CA MET A 544 -28.58 8.55 13.31
C MET A 544 -28.88 9.99 12.87
N ARG A 545 -28.51 10.96 13.70
CA ARG A 545 -28.67 12.41 13.42
C ARG A 545 -27.41 13.08 12.88
N GLY A 546 -26.33 12.32 12.76
CA GLY A 546 -25.02 12.72 12.26
C GLY A 546 -24.22 13.58 13.23
N CYS A 547 -23.04 13.09 13.63
CA CYS A 547 -22.17 13.75 14.59
C CYS A 547 -21.18 14.72 13.91
N TRP A 548 -20.90 15.86 14.55
CA TRP A 548 -19.88 16.82 14.09
C TRP A 548 -18.53 16.51 14.73
N TYR A 549 -17.54 16.21 13.89
CA TYR A 549 -16.16 15.99 14.29
C TYR A 549 -15.35 17.27 14.04
N TYR A 550 -14.74 17.80 15.10
CA TYR A 550 -13.80 18.93 15.07
C TYR A 550 -12.37 18.39 15.16
N VAL A 551 -11.53 18.71 14.18
CA VAL A 551 -10.18 18.16 14.03
C VAL A 551 -9.13 19.25 13.99
N LYS A 552 -8.22 19.22 14.96
CA LYS A 552 -7.00 20.02 14.98
C LYS A 552 -5.88 19.23 14.29
N LEU A 553 -5.24 19.85 13.28
CA LEU A 553 -4.02 19.30 12.67
C LEU A 553 -2.82 19.67 13.56
N ARG A 554 -1.89 18.73 13.77
CA ARG A 554 -0.71 18.97 14.60
C ARG A 554 0.25 19.98 13.92
N PRO A 555 0.91 20.90 14.65
CA PRO A 555 1.72 21.97 14.06
C PRO A 555 2.78 21.47 13.06
N GLY A 556 2.78 22.07 11.87
CA GLY A 556 3.71 21.72 10.79
C GLY A 556 3.39 20.43 10.02
N LEU A 557 2.17 19.88 10.14
CA LEU A 557 1.79 18.62 9.48
C LEU A 557 2.00 18.63 7.95
N GLU A 558 1.67 19.73 7.27
CA GLU A 558 1.81 19.80 5.81
C GLU A 558 3.29 19.70 5.37
N ASP A 559 4.17 20.54 5.95
CA ASP A 559 5.61 20.48 5.74
C ASP A 559 6.18 19.10 6.10
N PHE A 560 5.72 18.50 7.20
CA PHE A 560 6.12 17.17 7.64
C PHE A 560 5.77 16.11 6.58
N LEU A 561 4.52 16.04 6.12
CA LEU A 561 4.09 15.05 5.13
C LEU A 561 4.78 15.29 3.78
N GLN A 562 4.92 16.55 3.34
CA GLN A 562 5.63 16.90 2.10
C GLN A 562 7.13 16.55 2.16
N ASN A 563 7.77 16.55 3.33
CA ASN A 563 9.19 16.21 3.48
C ASN A 563 9.44 14.72 3.74
N VAL A 564 8.57 14.08 4.52
CA VAL A 564 8.67 12.64 4.81
C VAL A 564 8.29 11.80 3.60
N SER A 565 7.31 12.21 2.77
CA SER A 565 6.94 11.51 1.52
C SER A 565 8.07 11.36 0.49
N LYS A 566 9.06 12.27 0.53
CA LYS A 566 10.30 12.21 -0.28
C LYS A 566 11.23 11.06 0.13
N LEU A 567 11.11 10.57 1.37
CA LEU A 567 11.92 9.51 1.98
C LEU A 567 11.12 8.23 2.23
N TYR A 568 9.80 8.32 2.34
CA TYR A 568 8.88 7.23 2.67
C TYR A 568 7.65 7.22 1.77
N GLU A 569 7.11 6.04 1.51
CA GLU A 569 5.75 5.84 1.02
C GLU A 569 4.79 5.76 2.20
N LEU A 570 3.74 6.56 2.17
CA LEU A 570 2.86 6.76 3.33
C LEU A 570 1.62 5.88 3.24
N HIS A 571 1.26 5.25 4.35
CA HIS A 571 0.06 4.43 4.54
C HIS A 571 -0.64 4.90 5.83
N ILE A 572 -1.96 5.02 5.85
CA ILE A 572 -2.73 5.29 7.06
C ILE A 572 -3.13 3.96 7.71
N TYR A 573 -2.98 3.84 9.04
CA TYR A 573 -3.52 2.74 9.84
C TYR A 573 -4.10 3.28 11.15
N THR A 574 -5.41 3.54 11.17
CA THR A 574 -6.16 4.05 12.34
C THR A 574 -7.06 2.96 12.95
N MET A 575 -7.53 3.21 14.18
CA MET A 575 -8.61 2.47 14.85
C MET A 575 -9.99 3.15 14.74
N GLY A 576 -10.07 4.27 14.01
CA GLY A 576 -11.35 4.84 13.55
C GLY A 576 -11.96 4.07 12.37
N THR A 577 -13.20 4.43 12.03
CA THR A 577 -13.95 3.87 10.89
C THR A 577 -13.31 4.24 9.54
N ARG A 578 -13.63 3.49 8.48
CA ARG A 578 -13.24 3.85 7.10
C ARG A 578 -13.77 5.22 6.69
N ALA A 579 -15.01 5.55 7.06
CA ALA A 579 -15.60 6.86 6.81
C ALA A 579 -14.80 7.98 7.48
N TYR A 580 -14.50 7.86 8.78
CA TYR A 580 -13.64 8.80 9.50
C TYR A 580 -12.27 8.94 8.82
N ALA A 581 -11.58 7.82 8.57
CA ALA A 581 -10.26 7.81 7.94
C ALA A 581 -10.24 8.50 6.57
N GLN A 582 -11.27 8.30 5.75
CA GLN A 582 -11.40 8.94 4.43
C GLN A 582 -11.66 10.45 4.56
N HIS A 583 -12.47 10.90 5.52
CA HIS A 583 -12.68 12.33 5.77
C HIS A 583 -11.39 13.00 6.28
N ILE A 584 -10.60 12.35 7.14
CA ILE A 584 -9.27 12.86 7.52
C ILE A 584 -8.33 12.90 6.32
N ALA A 585 -8.28 11.85 5.50
CA ALA A 585 -7.44 11.80 4.30
C ALA A 585 -7.77 12.94 3.32
N ASN A 586 -9.06 13.21 3.08
CA ASN A 586 -9.51 14.32 2.23
C ASN A 586 -9.11 15.71 2.79
N ILE A 587 -8.88 15.84 4.10
CA ILE A 587 -8.41 17.07 4.76
C ILE A 587 -6.90 17.27 4.64
N ILE A 588 -6.11 16.18 4.71
CA ILE A 588 -4.62 16.23 4.75
C ILE A 588 -3.94 15.94 3.41
N ASP A 589 -4.65 15.32 2.47
CA ASP A 589 -4.20 14.94 1.12
C ASP A 589 -5.36 15.02 0.11
N PRO A 590 -5.95 16.22 -0.13
CA PRO A 590 -7.12 16.38 -1.00
C PRO A 590 -6.86 15.92 -2.44
N ASP A 591 -5.60 15.98 -2.89
CA ASP A 591 -5.14 15.51 -4.19
C ASP A 591 -4.91 13.98 -4.27
N ARG A 592 -5.03 13.23 -3.16
CA ARG A 592 -4.66 11.81 -3.02
C ARG A 592 -3.20 11.47 -3.43
N LYS A 593 -2.27 12.44 -3.36
CA LYS A 593 -0.87 12.30 -3.79
C LYS A 593 0.03 11.63 -2.74
N LEU A 594 -0.24 11.85 -1.46
CA LEU A 594 0.59 11.40 -0.33
C LEU A 594 0.24 9.97 0.11
N PHE A 595 -1.05 9.70 0.30
CA PHE A 595 -1.58 8.42 0.77
C PHE A 595 -2.30 7.64 -0.32
N GLY A 596 -2.93 8.31 -1.28
CA GLY A 596 -3.82 7.63 -2.24
C GLY A 596 -4.84 6.78 -1.48
N ASP A 597 -5.08 5.56 -1.96
CA ASP A 597 -6.00 4.60 -1.35
C ASP A 597 -5.31 3.65 -0.35
N ARG A 598 -4.10 4.02 0.13
CA ARG A 598 -3.33 3.27 1.15
C ARG A 598 -3.85 3.56 2.57
N ILE A 599 -5.15 3.40 2.76
CA ILE A 599 -5.87 3.65 4.02
C ILE A 599 -6.39 2.32 4.56
N LEU A 600 -5.93 1.94 5.75
CA LEU A 600 -6.45 0.79 6.49
C LEU A 600 -7.17 1.29 7.75
N SER A 601 -8.46 0.98 7.84
CA SER A 601 -9.32 1.35 8.98
C SER A 601 -9.47 0.20 9.98
N ARG A 602 -10.14 0.46 11.11
CA ARG A 602 -10.62 -0.57 12.04
C ARG A 602 -11.38 -1.68 11.31
N ASP A 603 -12.27 -1.27 10.43
CA ASP A 603 -13.29 -2.11 9.79
C ASP A 603 -12.68 -3.16 8.82
N GLU A 604 -11.40 -2.97 8.45
CA GLU A 604 -10.66 -3.81 7.50
C GLU A 604 -9.37 -4.41 8.10
N SER A 605 -9.03 -4.01 9.33
CA SER A 605 -7.79 -4.34 10.03
C SER A 605 -7.64 -5.84 10.37
N GLY A 606 -8.76 -6.55 10.50
CA GLY A 606 -8.81 -7.92 11.03
C GLY A 606 -8.54 -8.04 12.54
N SER A 607 -8.42 -6.92 13.29
CA SER A 607 -8.29 -6.97 14.75
C SER A 607 -8.68 -5.65 15.41
N LEU A 608 -9.66 -5.72 16.31
CA LEU A 608 -10.30 -4.56 16.96
C LEU A 608 -9.51 -4.01 18.16
N THR A 609 -8.44 -4.71 18.59
CA THR A 609 -7.67 -4.40 19.81
C THR A 609 -6.16 -4.23 19.57
N ALA A 610 -5.66 -4.58 18.40
CA ALA A 610 -4.23 -4.53 18.06
C ALA A 610 -4.01 -4.26 16.56
N LYS A 611 -2.89 -3.60 16.22
CA LYS A 611 -2.46 -3.35 14.84
C LYS A 611 -1.40 -4.39 14.44
N ASN A 612 -1.52 -5.00 13.25
CA ASN A 612 -0.54 -5.97 12.75
C ASN A 612 0.04 -5.52 11.40
N LEU A 613 1.38 -5.46 11.31
CA LEU A 613 2.08 -5.14 10.06
C LEU A 613 1.76 -6.13 8.92
N GLN A 614 1.49 -7.40 9.24
CA GLN A 614 1.16 -8.42 8.23
C GLN A 614 -0.14 -8.13 7.48
N ARG A 615 -1.03 -7.25 7.99
CA ARG A 615 -2.23 -6.81 7.27
C ARG A 615 -1.92 -5.85 6.10
N LEU A 616 -0.77 -5.16 6.16
CA LEU A 616 -0.23 -4.29 5.09
C LEU A 616 0.89 -4.99 4.29
N PHE A 617 1.72 -5.78 4.96
CA PHE A 617 2.95 -6.40 4.44
C PHE A 617 3.00 -7.88 4.86
N PRO A 618 2.17 -8.76 4.26
CA PRO A 618 1.98 -10.14 4.70
C PRO A 618 3.23 -11.03 4.59
N VAL A 619 4.22 -10.67 3.77
CA VAL A 619 5.40 -11.51 3.49
C VAL A 619 6.70 -10.94 4.09
N ASP A 620 6.91 -9.62 4.10
CA ASP A 620 8.17 -9.03 4.55
C ASP A 620 8.05 -7.62 5.15
N THR A 621 8.56 -7.45 6.37
CA THR A 621 8.51 -6.20 7.14
C THR A 621 9.85 -5.47 7.24
N LYS A 622 10.89 -5.88 6.49
CA LYS A 622 12.24 -5.29 6.54
C LYS A 622 12.30 -3.78 6.25
N MET A 623 11.39 -3.26 5.41
CA MET A 623 11.42 -1.88 4.90
C MET A 623 10.35 -0.94 5.51
N VAL A 624 9.54 -1.41 6.47
CA VAL A 624 8.46 -0.61 7.07
C VAL A 624 8.85 -0.03 8.44
N VAL A 625 8.54 1.24 8.64
CA VAL A 625 8.55 1.97 9.93
C VAL A 625 7.11 2.31 10.30
N ILE A 626 6.80 2.43 11.59
CA ILE A 626 5.50 2.89 12.10
C ILE A 626 5.70 4.18 12.92
N ILE A 627 4.78 5.13 12.81
CA ILE A 627 4.58 6.21 13.80
C ILE A 627 3.17 6.11 14.41
N ASP A 628 3.11 6.09 15.74
CA ASP A 628 1.89 5.88 16.53
C ASP A 628 2.12 6.41 17.96
N ASP A 629 1.11 6.97 18.62
CA ASP A 629 1.18 7.29 20.06
C ASP A 629 1.25 6.00 20.91
N ARG A 630 0.59 4.92 20.48
CA ARG A 630 0.36 3.73 21.29
C ARG A 630 1.41 2.66 21.06
N GLY A 631 2.08 2.23 22.13
CA GLY A 631 3.01 1.10 22.11
C GLY A 631 2.33 -0.25 22.28
N ASP A 632 1.23 -0.28 23.03
CA ASP A 632 0.45 -1.45 23.39
C ASP A 632 -0.29 -2.07 22.20
N VAL A 633 -0.93 -1.25 21.35
CA VAL A 633 -1.64 -1.72 20.15
C VAL A 633 -0.73 -2.43 19.16
N TRP A 634 0.56 -2.08 19.14
CA TRP A 634 1.60 -2.73 18.32
C TRP A 634 2.37 -3.83 19.07
N LYS A 635 1.98 -4.18 20.31
CA LYS A 635 2.71 -5.12 21.18
C LYS A 635 4.20 -4.77 21.32
N TRP A 636 4.50 -3.47 21.40
CA TRP A 636 5.85 -2.88 21.43
C TRP A 636 6.76 -3.31 20.26
N ASN A 637 6.20 -3.41 19.05
CA ASN A 637 6.92 -3.79 17.83
C ASN A 637 8.24 -3.01 17.64
N PRO A 638 9.37 -3.67 17.32
CA PRO A 638 10.66 -3.00 17.12
C PRO A 638 10.65 -1.95 16.00
N ASN A 639 9.75 -2.08 15.01
CA ASN A 639 9.56 -1.14 13.89
C ASN A 639 8.75 0.12 14.28
N LEU A 640 8.27 0.24 15.52
CA LEU A 640 7.53 1.41 16.02
C LEU A 640 8.44 2.55 16.49
N ILE A 641 8.18 3.76 15.99
CA ILE A 641 8.59 5.03 16.60
C ILE A 641 7.38 5.57 17.38
N LYS A 642 7.36 5.32 18.70
CA LYS A 642 6.32 5.89 19.57
C LYS A 642 6.48 7.41 19.62
N VAL A 643 5.40 8.15 19.36
CA VAL A 643 5.39 9.63 19.45
C VAL A 643 4.84 10.10 20.80
N SER A 644 4.99 11.38 21.12
CA SER A 644 4.18 12.02 22.17
C SER A 644 2.73 12.19 21.70
N PRO A 645 1.70 11.82 22.50
CA PRO A 645 0.31 12.08 22.13
C PRO A 645 0.03 13.59 22.04
N TYR A 646 -0.75 14.00 21.05
CA TYR A 646 -1.11 15.41 20.78
C TYR A 646 -2.37 15.83 21.55
N ASP A 647 -2.23 16.17 22.83
CA ASP A 647 -3.33 16.61 23.70
C ASP A 647 -3.68 18.11 23.53
N PHE A 648 -4.06 18.53 22.31
CA PHE A 648 -4.55 19.89 22.07
C PHE A 648 -5.88 20.19 22.76
N PHE A 649 -6.91 19.35 22.55
CA PHE A 649 -8.22 19.50 23.20
C PHE A 649 -8.13 19.00 24.65
N VAL A 650 -7.54 19.80 25.54
CA VAL A 650 -7.03 19.41 26.87
C VAL A 650 -7.91 18.39 27.61
N GLY A 651 -7.48 17.14 27.62
CA GLY A 651 -8.12 16.01 28.31
C GLY A 651 -9.41 15.48 27.67
N ILE A 652 -9.61 15.75 26.38
CA ILE A 652 -10.22 14.80 25.45
C ILE A 652 -9.19 13.68 25.22
N GLY A 653 -9.64 12.43 25.22
CA GLY A 653 -8.80 11.27 24.86
C GLY A 653 -8.80 11.00 23.36
N ASP A 654 -8.13 9.94 22.93
CA ASP A 654 -8.39 9.36 21.62
C ASP A 654 -9.87 8.88 21.59
N ILE A 655 -10.71 9.55 20.79
CA ILE A 655 -12.15 9.27 20.66
C ILE A 655 -12.44 7.92 20.00
N ASN A 656 -11.46 7.32 19.31
CA ASN A 656 -11.53 5.98 18.74
C ASN A 656 -10.97 4.89 19.69
N SER A 657 -10.51 5.27 20.90
CA SER A 657 -9.83 4.34 21.81
C SER A 657 -10.71 3.42 22.65
N SER A 658 -12.04 3.57 22.64
CA SER A 658 -12.96 2.87 23.56
C SER A 658 -12.85 1.34 23.55
N PHE A 659 -12.36 0.76 22.44
CA PHE A 659 -12.17 -0.68 22.23
C PHE A 659 -10.78 -1.21 22.60
N LEU A 660 -9.82 -0.30 22.78
CA LEU A 660 -8.44 -0.63 23.02
C LEU A 660 -8.19 -0.89 24.52
N PRO A 661 -7.14 -1.65 24.88
CA PRO A 661 -6.76 -1.82 26.28
C PRO A 661 -6.63 -0.48 27.01
N LYS A 662 -7.11 -0.39 28.26
CA LYS A 662 -7.02 0.85 29.03
C LYS A 662 -5.54 1.17 29.30
N LYS A 663 -5.08 2.30 28.74
CA LYS A 663 -3.70 2.83 28.80
C LYS A 663 -3.21 2.79 30.25
N GLN A 664 -2.04 2.18 30.52
CA GLN A 664 -1.57 1.99 31.89
C GLN A 664 -1.25 3.34 32.56
N GLU A 665 -2.14 3.79 33.45
CA GLU A 665 -1.98 5.07 34.15
C GLU A 665 -0.75 5.07 35.07
N LEU A 666 0.24 5.89 34.71
CA LEU A 666 1.39 6.20 35.55
C LEU A 666 0.93 7.13 36.69
N ALA A 667 0.86 6.61 37.91
CA ALA A 667 0.11 7.24 39.00
C ALA A 667 0.58 8.68 39.33
N PRO A 668 -0.22 9.73 39.06
CA PRO A 668 0.19 11.11 39.27
C PRO A 668 0.27 11.47 40.76
N GLY A 669 1.12 12.45 41.08
CA GLY A 669 1.41 12.91 42.44
C GLY A 669 0.37 13.87 43.04
N LYS A 670 -0.94 13.57 42.98
CA LYS A 670 -1.97 14.41 43.61
C LYS A 670 -2.14 14.11 45.12
N THR A 671 -2.27 15.15 45.93
CA THR A 671 -2.52 15.08 47.39
C THR A 671 -4.00 14.89 47.71
N LYS A 672 -4.32 14.10 48.75
CA LYS A 672 -5.70 13.70 49.09
C LYS A 672 -6.52 14.76 49.84
N GLY A 673 -7.79 14.87 49.45
CA GLY A 673 -8.95 15.16 50.31
C GLY A 673 -9.98 14.02 50.19
N GLU A 674 -10.89 13.82 51.15
CA GLU A 674 -11.79 12.64 51.24
C GLU A 674 -13.16 13.02 51.88
N LYS A 675 -14.31 12.34 51.66
CA LYS A 675 -14.52 11.06 50.94
C LYS A 675 -15.84 10.88 50.13
N PRO A 676 -17.06 10.67 50.70
CA PRO A 676 -17.88 9.57 50.15
C PRO A 676 -19.39 9.81 49.87
N ALA A 677 -19.91 9.09 48.88
CA ALA A 677 -21.29 8.57 48.76
C ALA A 677 -21.19 7.14 48.19
N VAL A 678 -21.59 6.06 48.87
CA VAL A 678 -22.96 5.54 49.13
C VAL A 678 -23.62 4.91 47.89
N THR A 679 -23.82 3.60 47.98
CA THR A 679 -24.41 2.70 46.97
C THR A 679 -25.94 2.62 47.05
N ALA A 680 -26.60 2.37 45.91
CA ALA A 680 -27.96 1.83 45.82
C ALA A 680 -28.01 0.72 44.76
N SER A 681 -28.96 -0.21 44.86
CA SER A 681 -28.90 -1.54 44.23
C SER A 681 -29.70 -1.70 42.92
N SER A 682 -29.31 -2.71 42.15
CA SER A 682 -29.95 -3.22 40.93
C SER A 682 -31.26 -3.99 41.20
N GLY A 683 -31.92 -4.47 40.13
CA GLY A 683 -32.97 -5.48 40.28
C GLY A 683 -33.74 -5.89 39.01
N HIS A 684 -33.14 -6.69 38.12
CA HIS A 684 -33.62 -8.05 37.80
C HIS A 684 -32.71 -8.80 36.79
N HIS A 685 -32.51 -10.10 37.02
CA HIS A 685 -31.94 -11.08 36.08
C HIS A 685 -33.05 -11.82 35.32
N VAL A 686 -32.71 -12.40 34.16
CA VAL A 686 -32.83 -13.86 33.91
C VAL A 686 -31.57 -14.31 33.15
N ASN A 687 -31.10 -15.54 33.40
CA ASN A 687 -29.83 -16.07 32.89
C ASN A 687 -29.98 -16.88 31.57
N GLY A 688 -28.85 -17.15 30.90
CA GLY A 688 -28.71 -18.17 29.88
C GLY A 688 -27.22 -18.45 29.58
N THR A 689 -26.67 -19.55 30.11
CA THR A 689 -25.23 -19.85 30.10
C THR A 689 -24.87 -21.08 29.28
N THR A 690 -23.73 -21.03 28.59
CA THR A 690 -22.87 -22.19 28.31
C THR A 690 -21.41 -21.79 28.54
N GLN A 691 -20.59 -22.73 29.04
CA GLN A 691 -19.16 -22.51 29.30
C GLN A 691 -18.31 -22.98 28.12
N ALA A 692 -17.13 -22.37 27.95
CA ALA A 692 -16.04 -22.91 27.13
C ALA A 692 -14.92 -23.43 28.05
N LYS A 693 -14.34 -24.59 27.72
CA LYS A 693 -13.09 -25.06 28.34
C LYS A 693 -11.89 -24.54 27.56
N GLU A 694 -10.81 -24.24 28.25
CA GLU A 694 -9.51 -23.98 27.62
C GLU A 694 -8.85 -25.29 27.19
N ALA A 695 -8.22 -25.29 26.01
CA ALA A 695 -7.23 -26.27 25.60
C ALA A 695 -6.20 -25.55 24.70
N GLY A 696 -4.93 -25.57 25.08
CA GLY A 696 -3.86 -24.90 24.34
C GLY A 696 -3.39 -25.73 23.15
N ILE A 697 -3.32 -25.10 21.97
CA ILE A 697 -2.67 -25.63 20.77
C ILE A 697 -1.73 -24.54 20.25
N GLU A 698 -0.47 -24.89 19.95
CA GLU A 698 0.43 -23.96 19.26
C GLU A 698 0.04 -23.85 17.77
N VAL A 699 -0.68 -22.77 17.46
CA VAL A 699 -1.28 -22.52 16.14
C VAL A 699 -0.19 -22.10 15.13
N SER A 700 -0.21 -22.68 13.93
CA SER A 700 0.76 -22.33 12.88
C SER A 700 0.57 -20.87 12.40
N ALA A 701 1.65 -20.18 12.00
CA ALA A 701 1.56 -18.81 11.50
C ALA A 701 0.66 -18.67 10.24
N LEU A 702 0.52 -19.74 9.45
CA LEU A 702 -0.40 -19.80 8.31
C LEU A 702 -1.87 -19.99 8.75
N GLU A 703 -2.07 -20.66 9.88
CA GLU A 703 -3.38 -20.96 10.48
C GLU A 703 -3.90 -19.78 11.31
N GLN A 704 -3.00 -18.95 11.87
CA GLN A 704 -3.31 -17.59 12.32
C GLN A 704 -3.79 -16.68 11.17
N LEU A 705 -3.23 -16.81 9.96
CA LEU A 705 -3.70 -16.07 8.80
C LEU A 705 -5.08 -16.54 8.30
N VAL A 706 -5.41 -17.82 8.44
CA VAL A 706 -6.76 -18.34 8.11
C VAL A 706 -7.79 -17.98 9.18
N THR A 707 -7.44 -18.02 10.48
CA THR A 707 -8.34 -17.58 11.56
C THR A 707 -8.51 -16.06 11.61
N MET A 708 -7.64 -15.27 10.97
CA MET A 708 -7.86 -13.83 10.73
C MET A 708 -8.99 -13.51 9.73
N GLY A 709 -9.70 -14.50 9.19
CA GLY A 709 -11.04 -14.30 8.62
C GLY A 709 -12.11 -13.94 9.65
N GLY A 710 -11.80 -14.00 10.96
CA GLY A 710 -12.72 -13.74 12.07
C GLY A 710 -13.13 -12.29 12.29
N GLY A 711 -13.77 -11.65 11.29
CA GLY A 711 -14.55 -10.42 11.47
C GLY A 711 -16.03 -10.67 11.83
N ASP A 712 -16.56 -11.83 11.44
CA ASP A 712 -18.01 -12.08 11.31
C ASP A 712 -18.73 -12.45 12.62
N ASN A 713 -18.43 -11.76 13.73
CA ASN A 713 -19.25 -11.84 14.95
C ASN A 713 -20.07 -10.55 15.15
N PRO A 714 -21.27 -10.45 14.55
CA PRO A 714 -22.02 -9.19 14.49
C PRO A 714 -22.47 -8.65 15.86
N THR A 715 -22.59 -9.49 16.89
CA THR A 715 -22.93 -9.03 18.25
C THR A 715 -21.80 -8.19 18.85
N MET A 716 -20.54 -8.60 18.69
CA MET A 716 -19.38 -7.84 19.16
C MET A 716 -19.28 -6.48 18.47
N LEU A 717 -19.56 -6.43 17.16
CA LEU A 717 -19.58 -5.17 16.39
C LEU A 717 -20.74 -4.25 16.84
N GLN A 718 -21.92 -4.82 17.13
CA GLN A 718 -23.10 -4.09 17.61
C GLN A 718 -22.87 -3.48 19.00
N GLU A 719 -22.34 -4.26 19.95
CA GLU A 719 -21.99 -3.79 21.30
C GLU A 719 -20.91 -2.70 21.25
N GLN A 720 -19.94 -2.82 20.33
CA GLN A 720 -18.89 -1.82 20.15
C GLN A 720 -19.41 -0.51 19.56
N ALA A 721 -20.25 -0.56 18.51
CA ALA A 721 -20.93 0.63 17.99
C ALA A 721 -21.69 1.36 19.11
N THR A 722 -22.39 0.62 19.97
CA THR A 722 -23.10 1.19 21.13
C THR A 722 -22.14 1.88 22.12
N GLN A 723 -20.99 1.28 22.46
CA GLN A 723 -20.02 1.90 23.37
C GLN A 723 -19.36 3.18 22.78
N GLN A 724 -19.16 3.23 21.46
CA GLN A 724 -18.68 4.45 20.78
C GLN A 724 -19.78 5.52 20.72
N GLU A 725 -21.03 5.15 20.44
CA GLU A 725 -22.18 6.06 20.54
C GLU A 725 -22.34 6.63 21.96
N GLU A 726 -22.21 5.81 23.01
CA GLU A 726 -22.22 6.27 24.41
C GLU A 726 -21.06 7.23 24.72
N THR A 727 -19.84 6.93 24.23
CA THR A 727 -18.67 7.80 24.40
C THR A 727 -18.88 9.17 23.74
N ILE A 728 -19.36 9.16 22.48
CA ILE A 728 -19.68 10.35 21.69
C ILE A 728 -20.79 11.17 22.35
N MET A 729 -21.87 10.50 22.79
CA MET A 729 -23.01 11.13 23.48
C MET A 729 -22.56 11.82 24.76
N HIS A 730 -21.79 11.14 25.61
CA HIS A 730 -21.26 11.69 26.86
C HIS A 730 -20.38 12.94 26.60
N GLN A 731 -19.57 12.94 25.54
CA GLN A 731 -18.72 14.09 25.19
C GLN A 731 -19.54 15.28 24.64
N VAL A 732 -20.62 15.02 23.89
CA VAL A 732 -21.53 16.05 23.36
C VAL A 732 -22.43 16.65 24.45
N GLU A 733 -22.88 15.84 25.43
CA GLU A 733 -23.77 16.28 26.51
C GLU A 733 -23.01 17.00 27.64
N ASP A 734 -21.92 16.43 28.16
CA ASP A 734 -21.18 17.04 29.28
C ASP A 734 -20.37 18.27 28.89
N ARG A 735 -19.94 18.37 27.62
CA ARG A 735 -19.09 19.47 27.09
C ARG A 735 -17.85 19.71 27.97
N PRO A 736 -16.95 18.72 28.12
CA PRO A 736 -15.83 18.78 29.05
C PRO A 736 -14.87 19.97 28.81
N LEU A 737 -14.74 20.48 27.57
CA LEU A 737 -13.94 21.68 27.31
C LEU A 737 -14.58 22.94 27.91
N LEU A 738 -15.92 23.04 27.84
CA LEU A 738 -16.68 24.11 28.48
C LEU A 738 -16.68 24.00 30.01
N GLN A 739 -16.62 22.79 30.57
CA GLN A 739 -16.44 22.61 32.02
C GLN A 739 -15.06 23.13 32.45
N LYS A 740 -13.98 22.71 31.80
CA LYS A 740 -12.61 23.15 32.14
C LYS A 740 -12.38 24.64 31.96
N GLN A 741 -12.91 25.27 30.92
CA GLN A 741 -12.80 26.74 30.79
C GLN A 741 -13.55 27.46 31.92
N LYS A 742 -14.66 26.90 32.45
CA LYS A 742 -15.33 27.47 33.63
C LYS A 742 -14.55 27.25 34.94
N GLU A 743 -13.83 26.14 35.06
CA GLU A 743 -12.90 25.92 36.18
C GLU A 743 -11.75 26.93 36.12
N LEU A 744 -11.14 27.13 34.95
CA LEU A 744 -10.07 28.12 34.72
C LEU A 744 -10.56 29.56 34.94
N ASP A 745 -11.70 29.96 34.36
CA ASP A 745 -12.35 31.26 34.61
C ASP A 745 -12.60 31.50 36.12
N ALA A 746 -12.93 30.44 36.87
CA ALA A 746 -13.19 30.54 38.31
C ALA A 746 -11.91 30.54 39.17
N GLU A 747 -10.83 29.88 38.74
CA GLU A 747 -9.50 30.01 39.35
C GLU A 747 -8.91 31.42 39.09
N ASP A 748 -9.19 32.02 37.93
CA ASP A 748 -8.86 33.42 37.62
C ASP A 748 -9.62 34.39 38.54
N ASP A 749 -10.97 34.30 38.60
CA ASP A 749 -11.79 35.13 39.51
C ASP A 749 -11.38 34.94 41.00
N ALA A 750 -10.98 33.74 41.41
CA ALA A 750 -10.49 33.44 42.75
C ALA A 750 -9.07 33.97 43.02
N SER A 751 -8.26 34.14 41.98
CA SER A 751 -6.92 34.72 42.04
C SER A 751 -6.97 36.25 42.06
N GLU A 752 -7.81 36.87 41.22
CA GLU A 752 -8.07 38.31 41.25
C GLU A 752 -8.63 38.75 42.61
N SER A 753 -9.57 38.00 43.18
CA SER A 753 -10.16 38.34 44.49
C SER A 753 -9.20 38.15 45.68
N GLN A 754 -8.14 37.34 45.55
CA GLN A 754 -7.02 37.31 46.50
C GLN A 754 -6.06 38.48 46.29
N ALA A 755 -5.67 38.77 45.03
CA ALA A 755 -4.79 39.89 44.70
C ALA A 755 -5.40 41.26 45.07
N GLY A 756 -6.72 41.40 44.95
CA GLY A 756 -7.45 42.59 45.40
C GLY A 756 -7.45 42.78 46.93
N ALA A 757 -7.43 41.70 47.70
CA ALA A 757 -7.44 41.77 49.17
C ALA A 757 -6.12 42.30 49.76
N ASP A 758 -4.98 41.93 49.17
CA ASP A 758 -3.66 42.47 49.57
C ASP A 758 -3.46 43.95 49.15
N SER A 759 -4.38 44.53 48.35
CA SER A 759 -4.28 45.89 47.83
C SER A 759 -4.93 46.99 48.72
N GLU A 760 -5.61 46.65 49.83
CA GLU A 760 -6.35 47.62 50.67
C GLU A 760 -5.46 48.56 51.55
N THR A 761 -4.23 48.91 51.13
CA THR A 761 -3.33 49.76 51.93
C THR A 761 -2.69 50.97 51.21
N SER A 762 -3.32 51.53 50.17
CA SER A 762 -3.00 52.90 49.71
C SER A 762 -4.19 53.62 49.06
N THR A 763 -4.35 54.93 49.31
CA THR A 763 -5.55 55.69 48.93
C THR A 763 -5.30 56.84 47.95
N SER A 764 -6.12 56.85 46.89
CA SER A 764 -6.51 57.99 46.03
C SER A 764 -5.44 58.79 45.27
N SER A 765 -5.51 58.78 43.93
CA SER A 765 -6.03 59.95 43.17
C SER A 765 -6.28 59.66 41.67
N MET A 766 -7.54 59.86 41.27
CA MET A 766 -8.13 60.19 39.95
C MET A 766 -7.40 59.96 38.60
N GLU A 767 -8.13 59.20 37.75
CA GLU A 767 -8.44 59.47 36.33
C GLU A 767 -7.39 59.19 35.22
N ASP A 768 -7.91 58.94 34.02
CA ASP A 768 -7.24 58.52 32.77
C ASP A 768 -6.28 57.32 32.81
N SER A 769 -6.84 56.11 32.62
CA SER A 769 -6.14 54.99 31.97
C SER A 769 -7.13 54.10 31.21
N GLN A 770 -6.62 53.48 30.14
CA GLN A 770 -7.40 52.80 29.11
C GLN A 770 -8.03 51.49 29.57
N ASP A 771 -9.01 51.05 28.78
CA ASP A 771 -9.71 49.76 28.82
C ASP A 771 -8.76 48.59 29.17
N LEU A 772 -8.78 48.16 30.44
CA LEU A 772 -8.05 46.98 30.91
C LEU A 772 -8.83 45.74 30.48
N THR A 773 -8.58 45.29 29.25
CA THR A 773 -9.07 44.03 28.71
C THR A 773 -8.69 42.90 29.66
N ARG A 774 -9.71 42.29 30.30
CA ARG A 774 -9.55 41.18 31.26
C ARG A 774 -8.70 40.07 30.64
N GLN A 775 -7.54 39.79 31.22
CA GLN A 775 -6.69 38.68 30.79
C GLN A 775 -7.22 37.35 31.35
N ARG A 776 -8.32 36.87 30.76
CA ARG A 776 -8.79 35.49 30.95
C ARG A 776 -7.78 34.54 30.34
N HIS A 777 -7.36 33.51 31.08
CA HIS A 777 -6.48 32.50 30.50
C HIS A 777 -7.22 31.64 29.46
N HIS A 778 -6.53 31.31 28.38
CA HIS A 778 -7.00 30.38 27.35
C HIS A 778 -6.69 28.94 27.75
N LEU A 779 -7.69 28.06 27.70
CA LEU A 779 -7.52 26.63 27.95
C LEU A 779 -6.67 25.93 26.87
N LEU A 780 -6.71 26.43 25.63
CA LEU A 780 -6.04 25.81 24.49
C LEU A 780 -4.76 26.57 24.10
N GLU A 781 -3.63 25.85 24.07
CA GLU A 781 -2.33 26.35 23.60
C GLU A 781 -1.78 25.41 22.51
N ASP A 782 -1.19 25.97 21.46
CA ASP A 782 -0.63 25.19 20.34
C ASP A 782 0.90 25.35 20.31
N HIS A 783 1.56 24.62 21.21
CA HIS A 783 3.00 24.70 21.47
C HIS A 783 3.77 23.39 21.18
N ASP A 784 3.12 22.45 20.48
CA ASP A 784 3.72 21.19 20.07
C ASP A 784 4.80 21.37 18.99
N GLN A 785 5.92 20.65 19.11
CA GLN A 785 7.01 20.61 18.14
C GLN A 785 7.43 19.16 17.78
N GLU A 786 6.59 18.18 18.11
CA GLU A 786 6.94 16.76 18.00
C GLU A 786 7.12 16.35 16.53
N LEU A 787 6.33 16.86 15.59
CA LEU A 787 6.51 16.56 14.16
C LEU A 787 7.88 17.00 13.62
N PHE A 788 8.39 18.14 14.06
CA PHE A 788 9.72 18.61 13.69
C PHE A 788 10.81 17.66 14.19
N HIS A 789 10.72 17.22 15.45
CA HIS A 789 11.64 16.23 16.01
C HIS A 789 11.48 14.84 15.39
N LEU A 790 10.25 14.44 15.06
CA LEU A 790 9.92 13.17 14.43
C LEU A 790 10.49 13.08 13.01
N GLN A 791 10.46 14.17 12.25
CA GLN A 791 11.08 14.26 10.93
C GLN A 791 12.58 13.95 10.99
N ASP A 792 13.30 14.50 11.98
CA ASP A 792 14.72 14.21 12.19
C ASP A 792 14.98 12.75 12.62
N ARG A 793 14.11 12.16 13.46
CA ARG A 793 14.18 10.74 13.84
C ARG A 793 14.01 9.84 12.62
N LEU A 794 12.97 10.08 11.81
CA LEU A 794 12.69 9.34 10.56
C LEU A 794 13.85 9.47 9.56
N LYS A 795 14.34 10.69 9.33
CA LYS A 795 15.48 10.96 8.44
C LYS A 795 16.76 10.24 8.88
N ASN A 796 17.01 10.13 10.19
CA ASN A 796 18.11 9.35 10.74
C ASN A 796 17.93 7.84 10.47
N VAL A 797 16.74 7.28 10.73
CA VAL A 797 16.42 5.86 10.45
C VAL A 797 16.60 5.53 8.96
N HIS A 798 16.07 6.36 8.06
CA HIS A 798 16.25 6.25 6.61
C HIS A 798 17.73 6.26 6.21
N THR A 799 18.50 7.23 6.72
CA THR A 799 19.94 7.35 6.43
C THR A 799 20.71 6.10 6.88
N GLN A 800 20.50 5.65 8.11
CA GLN A 800 21.15 4.46 8.67
C GLN A 800 20.80 3.18 7.89
N PHE A 801 19.55 3.03 7.43
CA PHE A 801 19.13 1.91 6.59
C PHE A 801 19.88 1.90 5.25
N PHE A 802 19.88 3.00 4.50
CA PHE A 802 20.54 3.05 3.20
C PHE A 802 22.07 2.99 3.30
N GLU A 803 22.68 3.49 4.38
CA GLU A 803 24.09 3.24 4.68
C GLU A 803 24.39 1.76 4.93
N GLU A 804 23.56 1.04 5.69
CA GLU A 804 23.69 -0.41 5.90
C GLU A 804 23.54 -1.18 4.59
N TYR A 805 22.55 -0.86 3.76
CA TYR A 805 22.34 -1.48 2.44
C TYR A 805 23.54 -1.25 1.51
N GLU A 806 24.03 -0.01 1.39
CA GLU A 806 25.21 0.28 0.58
C GLU A 806 26.47 -0.42 1.12
N ARG A 807 26.61 -0.58 2.44
CA ARG A 807 27.74 -1.28 3.06
C ARG A 807 27.67 -2.79 2.80
N ARG A 808 26.47 -3.39 2.80
CA ARG A 808 26.22 -4.78 2.38
C ARG A 808 26.53 -4.98 0.90
N ARG A 809 26.01 -4.12 0.02
CA ARG A 809 26.29 -4.15 -1.43
C ARG A 809 27.79 -4.05 -1.73
N LYS A 810 28.50 -3.09 -1.13
CA LYS A 810 29.96 -2.93 -1.30
C LYS A 810 30.72 -4.20 -0.87
N ARG A 811 30.37 -4.78 0.29
CA ARG A 811 30.95 -6.05 0.78
C ARG A 811 30.64 -7.25 -0.13
N ASN A 812 29.45 -7.34 -0.73
CA ASN A 812 29.14 -8.43 -1.66
C ASN A 812 29.88 -8.25 -3.00
N LEU A 813 30.04 -7.02 -3.49
CA LEU A 813 30.83 -6.72 -4.70
C LEU A 813 32.31 -7.10 -4.53
N GLU A 814 32.88 -6.91 -3.33
CA GLU A 814 34.24 -7.36 -2.98
C GLU A 814 34.34 -8.90 -2.94
N LYS A 815 33.32 -9.61 -2.43
CA LYS A 815 33.25 -11.08 -2.51
C LYS A 815 33.11 -11.57 -3.96
N GLY A 816 32.29 -10.92 -4.79
CA GLY A 816 32.12 -11.24 -6.22
C GLY A 816 33.42 -11.11 -7.01
N ARG A 817 34.30 -10.17 -6.63
CA ARG A 817 35.67 -10.04 -7.17
C ARG A 817 36.62 -11.18 -6.78
N ILE A 818 36.29 -11.97 -5.76
CA ILE A 818 37.04 -13.17 -5.35
C ILE A 818 36.43 -14.43 -5.98
N SER A 819 35.11 -14.50 -6.10
CA SER A 819 34.38 -15.57 -6.80
C SER A 819 34.66 -15.58 -8.32
N THR A 820 34.83 -14.42 -8.95
CA THR A 820 35.29 -14.32 -10.36
C THR A 820 36.67 -14.92 -10.61
N LEU A 821 37.57 -14.87 -9.62
CA LEU A 821 38.87 -15.56 -9.68
C LEU A 821 38.77 -17.08 -9.50
N ARG A 822 37.58 -17.60 -9.16
CA ARG A 822 37.26 -19.04 -9.06
C ARG A 822 36.40 -19.57 -10.21
N GLY A 823 35.90 -18.70 -11.10
CA GLY A 823 35.19 -19.09 -12.32
C GLY A 823 33.68 -19.27 -12.20
N GLU A 824 33.07 -18.78 -11.12
CA GLU A 824 31.61 -18.82 -10.91
C GLU A 824 30.89 -17.67 -11.66
N ARG A 825 29.57 -17.79 -11.87
CA ARG A 825 28.77 -16.80 -12.62
C ARG A 825 28.63 -15.49 -11.84
N THR A 826 28.95 -14.37 -12.48
CA THR A 826 28.70 -13.01 -11.95
C THR A 826 27.23 -12.61 -12.06
N ILE A 827 26.66 -12.16 -10.94
CA ILE A 827 25.50 -11.23 -10.93
C ILE A 827 25.92 -9.94 -11.65
N ARG A 828 25.03 -9.34 -12.45
CA ARG A 828 25.31 -8.09 -13.17
C ARG A 828 25.04 -6.90 -12.25
N ASP A 829 25.86 -5.85 -12.33
CA ASP A 829 25.78 -4.64 -11.47
C ASP A 829 24.57 -3.71 -11.78
N ARG A 830 23.49 -4.27 -12.34
CA ARG A 830 22.21 -3.61 -12.63
C ARG A 830 21.02 -4.26 -11.93
N ASP A 831 21.15 -5.50 -11.46
CA ASP A 831 20.06 -6.24 -10.85
C ASP A 831 19.96 -5.89 -9.35
N ILE A 832 18.76 -5.51 -8.89
CA ILE A 832 18.52 -5.20 -7.47
C ILE A 832 18.44 -6.52 -6.69
N ASP A 833 19.51 -6.85 -5.98
CA ASP A 833 19.62 -7.96 -5.05
C ASP A 833 18.83 -7.65 -3.76
N LEU A 834 17.76 -8.42 -3.52
CA LEU A 834 16.88 -8.30 -2.36
C LEU A 834 17.39 -9.08 -1.14
N GLU A 835 18.32 -10.04 -1.29
CA GLU A 835 18.91 -10.78 -0.15
C GLU A 835 19.79 -9.87 0.70
N LEU A 836 20.36 -8.81 0.10
CA LEU A 836 21.20 -7.82 0.78
C LEU A 836 20.43 -6.79 1.60
N LEU A 837 19.09 -6.83 1.62
CA LEU A 837 18.26 -5.90 2.38
C LEU A 837 18.63 -5.87 3.88
N PRO A 838 18.86 -4.69 4.47
CA PRO A 838 18.79 -4.51 5.91
C PRO A 838 17.37 -4.76 6.41
N ASP A 839 17.24 -4.93 7.72
CA ASP A 839 15.95 -5.07 8.39
C ASP A 839 15.80 -3.93 9.41
N ILE A 840 14.74 -3.12 9.29
CA ILE A 840 14.38 -2.08 10.26
C ILE A 840 14.23 -2.66 11.68
N LYS A 841 13.74 -3.90 11.82
CA LYS A 841 13.65 -4.66 13.08
C LYS A 841 15.00 -4.85 13.77
N ILE A 842 16.12 -4.74 13.03
CA ILE A 842 17.49 -4.80 13.54
C ILE A 842 18.11 -3.39 13.61
N VAL A 843 17.96 -2.59 12.55
CA VAL A 843 18.58 -1.26 12.45
C VAL A 843 18.02 -0.30 13.50
N MET A 844 16.70 -0.27 13.72
CA MET A 844 16.12 0.71 14.63
C MET A 844 16.40 0.44 16.12
N PRO A 845 16.33 -0.81 16.63
CA PRO A 845 16.83 -1.11 17.98
C PRO A 845 18.32 -0.78 18.15
N GLN A 846 19.17 -0.95 17.13
CA GLN A 846 20.58 -0.50 17.19
C GLN A 846 20.75 1.03 17.22
N ILE A 847 19.75 1.82 16.84
CA ILE A 847 19.74 3.27 17.02
C ILE A 847 19.27 3.59 18.44
N LYS A 848 18.10 3.07 18.85
CA LYS A 848 17.50 3.31 20.17
C LYS A 848 18.38 2.86 21.33
N ALA A 849 19.01 1.69 21.25
CA ALA A 849 19.83 1.11 22.32
C ALA A 849 21.09 1.94 22.69
N LYS A 850 21.47 2.90 21.85
CA LYS A 850 22.56 3.86 22.12
C LYS A 850 22.13 5.01 23.03
N VAL A 851 20.84 5.20 23.27
CA VAL A 851 20.29 6.36 23.99
C VAL A 851 20.41 6.19 25.50
N LEU A 852 19.95 5.07 26.05
CA LEU A 852 20.06 4.73 27.48
C LEU A 852 21.02 3.53 27.71
N GLY A 853 21.92 3.28 26.77
CA GLY A 853 22.85 2.15 26.82
C GLY A 853 23.75 2.17 28.06
N GLY A 854 23.55 1.20 28.95
CA GLY A 854 24.27 1.11 30.24
C GLY A 854 23.56 1.78 31.42
N VAL A 855 22.41 2.42 31.20
CA VAL A 855 21.53 2.90 32.28
C VAL A 855 20.82 1.71 32.93
N VAL A 856 21.03 1.56 34.24
CA VAL A 856 20.25 0.62 35.07
C VAL A 856 19.23 1.42 35.89
N LEU A 857 17.95 1.19 35.59
CA LEU A 857 16.77 1.83 36.18
C LEU A 857 16.18 1.00 37.32
N VAL A 858 15.65 1.66 38.34
CA VAL A 858 14.72 1.09 39.33
C VAL A 858 13.52 2.02 39.45
N PHE A 859 12.30 1.48 39.43
CA PHE A 859 11.07 2.25 39.62
C PHE A 859 10.62 2.31 41.09
N SER A 860 10.05 3.45 41.49
CA SER A 860 9.54 3.68 42.85
C SER A 860 8.25 4.53 42.86
N GLY A 861 7.10 3.89 43.11
CA GLY A 861 5.81 4.59 43.17
C GLY A 861 5.39 5.22 41.84
N VAL A 862 5.72 4.54 40.74
CA VAL A 862 5.41 4.90 39.34
C VAL A 862 4.37 3.94 38.79
N LEU A 863 4.63 2.64 38.93
CA LEU A 863 3.71 1.55 38.61
C LEU A 863 2.81 1.20 39.82
N PRO A 864 1.59 0.68 39.58
CA PRO A 864 0.74 0.09 40.63
C PRO A 864 1.40 -1.10 41.34
N LEU A 865 0.87 -1.46 42.52
CA LEU A 865 1.26 -2.69 43.21
C LEU A 865 0.61 -3.89 42.53
N GLY A 866 1.34 -4.98 42.37
CA GLY A 866 0.90 -6.19 41.65
C GLY A 866 1.13 -6.16 40.14
N THR A 867 1.50 -5.02 39.55
CA THR A 867 1.95 -4.95 38.15
C THR A 867 3.30 -5.65 37.96
N ASP A 868 3.41 -6.52 36.95
CA ASP A 868 4.71 -7.05 36.53
C ASP A 868 5.62 -5.93 36.02
N LEU A 869 6.75 -5.75 36.70
CA LEU A 869 7.79 -4.78 36.38
C LEU A 869 8.45 -5.05 35.02
N GLN A 870 8.44 -6.29 34.52
CA GLN A 870 9.11 -6.65 33.27
C GLN A 870 8.26 -6.32 32.03
N ASN A 871 6.95 -6.57 32.07
CA ASN A 871 6.04 -6.36 30.94
C ASN A 871 5.22 -5.05 31.00
N ALA A 872 5.35 -4.24 32.06
CA ALA A 872 4.76 -2.89 32.11
C ALA A 872 5.24 -2.00 30.95
N ASP A 873 4.34 -1.15 30.41
CA ASP A 873 4.59 -0.35 29.21
C ASP A 873 5.85 0.53 29.30
N ILE A 874 6.00 1.27 30.40
CA ILE A 874 7.16 2.13 30.64
C ILE A 874 8.48 1.34 30.76
N SER A 875 8.40 0.08 31.20
CA SER A 875 9.56 -0.83 31.25
C SER A 875 9.92 -1.35 29.86
N LEU A 876 8.94 -1.77 29.07
CA LEU A 876 9.14 -2.21 27.67
C LEU A 876 9.69 -1.07 26.81
N TRP A 877 9.12 0.14 26.96
CA TRP A 877 9.62 1.33 26.27
C TRP A 877 11.08 1.61 26.66
N ALA A 878 11.41 1.68 27.96
CA ALA A 878 12.77 1.94 28.41
C ALA A 878 13.78 0.86 27.96
N LYS A 879 13.40 -0.42 28.01
CA LYS A 879 14.20 -1.54 27.48
C LYS A 879 14.52 -1.36 25.99
N SER A 880 13.55 -0.91 25.18
CA SER A 880 13.77 -0.69 23.74
C SER A 880 14.82 0.40 23.42
N PHE A 881 15.16 1.25 24.39
CA PHE A 881 16.23 2.26 24.32
C PHE A 881 17.52 1.85 25.05
N GLY A 882 17.67 0.57 25.42
CA GLY A 882 18.89 -0.01 25.97
C GLY A 882 19.03 0.08 27.50
N ALA A 883 17.99 0.54 28.21
CA ALA A 883 17.99 0.58 29.67
C ALA A 883 17.68 -0.80 30.28
N ILE A 884 18.36 -1.14 31.38
CA ILE A 884 18.13 -2.37 32.15
C ILE A 884 17.23 -2.04 33.34
N VAL A 885 16.05 -2.65 33.42
CA VAL A 885 15.06 -2.41 34.49
C VAL A 885 15.21 -3.46 35.61
N SER A 886 15.36 -3.01 36.85
CA SER A 886 15.51 -3.86 38.04
C SER A 886 14.48 -3.58 39.12
N SER A 887 14.04 -4.63 39.83
CA SER A 887 13.07 -4.55 40.92
C SER A 887 13.69 -4.00 42.23
N ARG A 888 14.91 -4.41 42.55
CA ARG A 888 15.67 -4.07 43.77
C ARG A 888 16.83 -3.11 43.43
N ILE A 889 17.27 -2.31 44.40
CA ILE A 889 18.48 -1.47 44.25
C ILE A 889 19.72 -2.36 44.43
N GLY A 890 20.75 -2.20 43.59
CA GLY A 890 21.94 -3.04 43.62
C GLY A 890 23.22 -2.35 43.15
N SER A 891 24.34 -3.07 43.21
CA SER A 891 25.68 -2.54 42.89
C SER A 891 25.86 -2.09 41.43
N LYS A 892 24.90 -2.39 40.54
CA LYS A 892 24.85 -1.90 39.15
C LYS A 892 23.85 -0.76 38.92
N THR A 893 22.96 -0.44 39.86
CA THR A 893 21.94 0.62 39.70
C THR A 893 22.57 2.00 39.43
N THR A 894 21.96 2.76 38.52
CA THR A 894 22.43 4.10 38.11
C THR A 894 21.38 5.18 38.41
N HIS A 895 20.10 4.87 38.21
CA HIS A 895 18.99 5.81 38.30
C HIS A 895 17.83 5.18 39.08
N LEU A 896 17.23 5.96 39.97
CA LEU A 896 15.94 5.68 40.60
C LEU A 896 14.92 6.65 40.01
N VAL A 897 13.96 6.13 39.25
CA VAL A 897 12.85 6.90 38.68
C VAL A 897 11.68 6.81 39.66
N ALA A 898 11.28 7.94 40.24
CA ALA A 898 10.26 7.97 41.29
C ALA A 898 9.13 8.96 41.00
N GLY A 899 7.88 8.50 41.16
CA GLY A 899 6.69 9.35 41.07
C GLY A 899 6.38 10.10 42.37
N ARG A 900 7.04 9.74 43.48
CA ARG A 900 6.82 10.33 44.82
C ARG A 900 8.15 10.44 45.58
N ASN A 901 8.35 11.55 46.29
CA ASN A 901 9.61 11.88 46.97
C ASN A 901 9.83 11.17 48.32
N ARG A 902 8.80 10.53 48.90
CA ARG A 902 8.86 9.85 50.20
C ARG A 902 8.52 8.36 50.07
N THR A 903 9.48 7.55 49.63
CA THR A 903 9.37 6.09 49.57
C THR A 903 10.57 5.41 50.23
N ALA A 904 10.45 4.12 50.55
CA ALA A 904 11.57 3.32 51.07
C ALA A 904 12.74 3.27 50.07
N LYS A 905 12.48 3.02 48.78
CA LYS A 905 13.52 2.99 47.73
C LYS A 905 14.23 4.33 47.55
N VAL A 906 13.54 5.47 47.72
CA VAL A 906 14.19 6.80 47.71
C VAL A 906 15.14 6.95 48.91
N ARG A 907 14.72 6.58 50.12
CA ARG A 907 15.55 6.58 51.35
C ARG A 907 16.70 5.56 51.35
N GLU A 908 16.63 4.56 50.48
CA GLU A 908 17.70 3.60 50.24
C GLU A 908 18.71 4.18 49.22
N ALA A 909 18.23 4.71 48.09
CA ALA A 909 19.07 5.33 47.07
C ALA A 909 19.88 6.52 47.59
N THR A 910 19.36 7.31 48.54
CA THR A 910 20.08 8.46 49.12
C THR A 910 21.36 8.07 49.86
N ARG A 911 21.52 6.81 50.27
CA ARG A 911 22.73 6.26 50.90
C ARG A 911 23.87 6.01 49.91
N TYR A 912 23.57 6.03 48.61
CA TYR A 912 24.49 5.74 47.51
C TYR A 912 24.66 6.99 46.62
N PRO A 913 25.67 7.85 46.84
CA PRO A 913 25.87 9.11 46.10
C PRO A 913 26.03 8.99 44.57
N ARG A 914 26.15 7.75 44.07
CA ARG A 914 26.23 7.37 42.65
C ARG A 914 24.88 7.16 41.97
N ILE A 915 23.76 7.09 42.72
CA ILE A 915 22.43 6.89 42.14
C ILE A 915 21.77 8.25 41.93
N LYS A 916 21.39 8.56 40.69
CA LYS A 916 20.59 9.74 40.35
C LYS A 916 19.12 9.46 40.73
N ILE A 917 18.49 10.36 41.47
CA ILE A 917 17.08 10.24 41.88
C ILE A 917 16.27 11.27 41.11
N VAL A 918 15.52 10.81 40.12
CA VAL A 918 14.88 11.63 39.09
C VAL A 918 13.37 11.41 39.03
N THR A 919 12.64 12.42 38.55
CA THR A 919 11.21 12.29 38.23
C THR A 919 10.97 11.32 37.07
N THR A 920 9.73 10.88 36.92
CA THR A 920 9.26 10.16 35.71
C THR A 920 9.51 10.95 34.42
N GLN A 921 9.40 12.28 34.48
CA GLN A 921 9.53 13.14 33.29
C GLN A 921 10.90 13.04 32.62
N TRP A 922 12.00 12.90 33.37
CA TRP A 922 13.34 12.69 32.79
C TRP A 922 13.38 11.49 31.85
N LEU A 923 12.74 10.38 32.24
CA LEU A 923 12.71 9.17 31.46
C LEU A 923 11.83 9.36 30.21
N LEU A 924 10.64 9.96 30.37
CA LEU A 924 9.72 10.24 29.26
C LEU A 924 10.37 11.18 28.22
N ASP A 925 10.92 12.31 28.65
CA ASP A 925 11.56 13.29 27.77
C ASP A 925 12.81 12.71 27.09
N SER A 926 13.58 11.86 27.77
CA SER A 926 14.75 11.19 27.17
C SER A 926 14.36 10.14 26.12
N LEU A 927 13.26 9.40 26.37
CA LEU A 927 12.73 8.40 25.44
C LEU A 927 12.07 9.05 24.21
N THR A 928 11.30 10.13 24.39
CA THR A 928 10.72 10.91 23.30
C THR A 928 11.82 11.60 22.49
N SER A 929 12.76 12.32 23.12
CA SER A 929 13.80 13.08 22.40
C SER A 929 14.90 12.22 21.75
N TRP A 930 14.89 10.90 21.99
CA TRP A 930 15.92 9.93 21.55
C TRP A 930 17.33 10.30 22.03
N LYS A 931 17.45 10.94 23.20
CA LYS A 931 18.70 11.43 23.80
C LYS A 931 18.63 11.27 25.31
N GLN A 932 19.69 10.79 25.97
CA GLN A 932 19.78 10.92 27.43
C GLN A 932 19.90 12.41 27.77
N LEU A 933 18.88 12.97 28.42
CA LEU A 933 18.89 14.36 28.88
C LEU A 933 19.65 14.48 30.21
N ASN A 934 20.18 15.67 30.48
CA ASN A 934 20.81 15.98 31.77
C ASN A 934 19.83 15.70 32.91
N GLU A 935 20.25 14.94 33.92
CA GLU A 935 19.39 14.60 35.05
C GLU A 935 19.08 15.81 35.96
N GLU A 936 19.92 16.86 35.96
CA GLU A 936 19.89 17.98 36.91
C GLU A 936 18.53 18.71 37.03
N PRO A 937 17.82 19.08 35.93
CA PRO A 937 16.51 19.75 36.02
C PRO A 937 15.41 18.86 36.61
N TYR A 938 15.63 17.55 36.65
CA TYR A 938 14.66 16.53 37.02
C TYR A 938 14.97 15.86 38.37
N LEU A 939 16.00 16.32 39.08
CA LEU A 939 16.38 15.77 40.39
C LEU A 939 15.29 16.05 41.44
N ILE A 940 14.84 14.99 42.11
CA ILE A 940 13.83 15.12 43.17
C ILE A 940 14.48 15.74 44.42
N PRO A 941 13.94 16.84 44.98
CA PRO A 941 14.49 17.46 46.19
C PRO A 941 14.26 16.58 47.41
N VAL A 942 15.31 15.85 47.82
CA VAL A 942 15.32 15.01 49.03
C VAL A 942 15.57 15.86 50.27
N HIS A 943 14.63 15.79 51.22
CA HIS A 943 14.70 16.45 52.54
C HIS A 943 15.97 16.03 53.31
N PRO A 944 16.63 16.91 54.08
CA PRO A 944 17.85 16.56 54.82
C PRO A 944 17.69 15.32 55.71
N ASP A 945 16.56 15.20 56.41
CA ASP A 945 16.28 14.09 57.35
C ASP A 945 16.02 12.74 56.65
N ASP A 946 15.73 12.74 55.34
CA ASP A 946 15.54 11.53 54.52
C ASP A 946 16.86 11.02 53.89
N ARG A 947 18.00 11.64 54.24
CA ARG A 947 19.35 11.23 53.83
C ARG A 947 19.97 10.33 54.90
N GLY A 948 20.05 9.03 54.63
CA GLY A 948 20.84 8.12 55.46
C GLY A 948 22.35 8.38 55.35
N GLU A 949 23.14 7.86 56.29
CA GLU A 949 24.60 8.00 56.23
C GLU A 949 25.16 7.40 54.91
N PRO A 950 26.08 8.10 54.23
CA PRO A 950 26.60 7.66 52.94
C PRO A 950 27.55 6.47 53.10
N VAL A 951 27.29 5.39 52.37
CA VAL A 951 28.14 4.19 52.40
C VAL A 951 29.44 4.45 51.64
N LEU A 952 30.45 4.96 52.35
CA LEU A 952 31.81 5.11 51.82
C LEU A 952 32.44 3.73 51.57
N GLY A 953 33.02 3.56 50.39
CA GLY A 953 33.34 2.24 49.83
C GLY A 953 34.41 1.46 50.60
N SER A 954 34.09 0.19 50.89
CA SER A 954 35.03 -0.81 51.40
C SER A 954 35.42 -1.79 50.29
N SER A 955 36.70 -2.14 50.18
CA SER A 955 37.18 -3.20 49.27
C SER A 955 36.66 -4.58 49.71
N PRO A 956 36.47 -5.54 48.79
CA PRO A 956 35.75 -6.79 49.08
C PRO A 956 36.57 -7.74 49.96
N GLY A 957 36.14 -7.99 51.20
CA GLY A 957 36.89 -8.92 52.06
C GLY A 957 36.53 -9.07 53.55
N SER A 958 35.30 -8.82 54.01
CA SER A 958 34.90 -9.21 55.38
C SER A 958 33.38 -9.32 55.56
N LYS A 959 32.89 -10.48 56.04
CA LYS A 959 31.51 -10.62 56.55
C LYS A 959 31.40 -10.00 57.96
N LEU A 960 30.27 -9.35 58.24
CA LEU A 960 29.77 -9.18 59.61
C LEU A 960 28.23 -9.08 59.61
N GLU A 961 27.58 -10.15 60.05
CA GLU A 961 26.23 -10.17 60.61
C GLU A 961 26.26 -9.45 61.98
N SER A 962 25.22 -8.89 62.60
CA SER A 962 23.82 -8.53 62.29
C SER A 962 23.36 -7.57 63.44
N SER A 963 22.11 -7.18 63.74
CA SER A 963 20.75 -7.47 63.25
C SER A 963 19.80 -6.34 63.68
N TRP A 964 18.72 -6.09 62.93
CA TRP A 964 17.43 -5.58 63.46
C TRP A 964 16.29 -6.30 62.72
N LEU A 965 15.18 -6.58 63.42
CA LEU A 965 14.30 -7.72 63.12
C LEU A 965 12.99 -7.37 62.38
N SER A 966 12.56 -8.32 61.53
CA SER A 966 11.21 -8.54 60.97
C SER A 966 10.56 -7.45 60.10
N SER A 967 9.69 -7.78 59.15
CA SER A 967 9.18 -9.12 58.77
C SER A 967 9.37 -9.40 57.27
N SER A 968 9.55 -10.69 56.98
CA SER A 968 9.72 -11.39 55.70
C SER A 968 9.08 -12.79 55.91
N ASP A 969 9.08 -13.81 55.05
CA ASP A 969 9.70 -14.20 53.75
C ASP A 969 8.64 -15.14 53.09
N ASP A 970 8.57 -15.59 51.83
CA ASP A 970 9.09 -15.31 50.47
C ASP A 970 8.24 -16.26 49.54
N ASP A 971 7.85 -15.98 48.29
CA ASP A 971 8.62 -16.10 47.03
C ASP A 971 9.65 -17.26 46.94
N THR A 972 9.20 -18.47 46.61
CA THR A 972 10.08 -19.60 46.23
C THR A 972 10.12 -19.80 44.72
N GLY A 973 11.17 -19.30 44.07
CA GLY A 973 11.37 -19.45 42.62
C GLY A 973 12.57 -20.33 42.23
N VAL A 974 12.52 -20.85 40.99
CA VAL A 974 13.64 -21.41 40.20
C VAL A 974 13.34 -20.98 38.76
N SER A 975 14.14 -20.15 38.09
CA SER A 975 15.58 -20.25 37.77
C SER A 975 15.89 -21.40 36.81
N LEU A 976 15.89 -21.06 35.52
CA LEU A 976 16.61 -21.83 34.49
C LEU A 976 18.13 -21.80 34.77
N THR A 977 18.84 -22.77 34.22
CA THR A 977 20.30 -22.85 34.20
C THR A 977 20.80 -22.70 32.76
N ASP A 978 21.93 -22.00 32.58
CA ASP A 978 22.81 -22.19 31.43
C ASP A 978 23.94 -23.16 31.83
N ASP A 979 24.40 -23.97 30.89
CA ASP A 979 25.48 -24.96 31.04
C ASP A 979 26.89 -24.27 31.09
N GLU A 980 28.03 -24.93 31.38
CA GLU A 980 28.37 -26.35 31.44
C GLU A 980 29.63 -26.60 32.34
N ASP A 981 30.02 -27.87 32.51
CA ASP A 981 31.35 -28.42 32.91
C ASP A 981 31.91 -28.33 34.37
N VAL A 982 31.71 -29.44 35.10
CA VAL A 982 32.65 -30.35 35.83
C VAL A 982 34.09 -29.91 36.26
N ASN A 983 34.76 -30.49 37.28
CA ASN A 983 34.50 -31.71 38.07
C ASN A 983 35.15 -31.71 39.50
N GLU A 984 34.82 -32.74 40.30
CA GLU A 984 35.51 -33.30 41.50
C GLU A 984 36.03 -32.38 42.64
N GLU A 985 35.40 -32.45 43.83
CA GLU A 985 35.96 -33.16 45.02
C GLU A 985 34.98 -33.15 46.23
N ILE A 986 33.79 -33.78 46.13
CA ILE A 986 32.92 -34.04 47.31
C ILE A 986 32.51 -35.52 47.41
N ILE A 987 33.50 -36.41 47.49
CA ILE A 987 33.31 -37.79 47.99
C ILE A 987 34.05 -37.95 49.33
N ARG A 988 33.49 -37.31 50.36
CA ARG A 988 33.66 -37.53 51.82
C ARG A 988 32.69 -36.56 52.51
N SER A 989 31.87 -36.94 53.50
CA SER A 989 31.81 -38.21 54.24
C SER A 989 30.36 -38.63 54.51
N SER A 990 29.99 -39.84 54.06
CA SER A 990 28.68 -40.45 54.30
C SER A 990 28.42 -40.75 55.78
N GLY A 991 27.18 -40.59 56.24
CA GLY A 991 26.76 -40.75 57.63
C GLY A 991 25.43 -41.50 57.78
N MET A 992 25.48 -42.81 57.61
CA MET A 992 24.42 -43.81 57.87
C MET A 992 23.80 -43.69 59.28
N THR A 993 22.56 -44.07 59.60
CA THR A 993 21.45 -44.72 58.85
C THR A 993 20.13 -44.56 59.64
N GLU A 994 19.03 -45.03 59.04
CA GLU A 994 17.73 -45.39 59.65
C GLU A 994 17.78 -45.86 61.13
N HIS A 995 16.86 -45.37 61.97
CA HIS A 995 15.62 -46.11 62.26
C HIS A 995 14.59 -45.33 63.12
N SER A 996 13.33 -45.65 62.83
CA SER A 996 12.06 -45.56 63.59
C SER A 996 12.17 -45.59 65.15
N PRO A 997 11.16 -45.16 65.95
CA PRO A 997 9.73 -45.43 65.69
C PRO A 997 8.64 -44.47 66.26
N VAL A 998 7.37 -44.83 66.00
CA VAL A 998 6.10 -44.37 66.63
C VAL A 998 5.65 -42.93 66.29
N GLY A 999 4.40 -42.64 65.89
CA GLY A 999 3.25 -43.51 65.57
C GLY A 999 2.07 -43.45 66.55
N TYR A 1000 1.39 -42.30 66.63
CA TYR A 1000 0.06 -42.14 67.24
C TYR A 1000 -0.86 -41.30 66.32
N THR A 1001 -2.14 -41.16 66.63
CA THR A 1001 -3.21 -41.96 65.99
C THR A 1001 -4.24 -41.18 65.16
N ALA A 1002 -5.06 -41.91 64.41
CA ALA A 1002 -6.26 -41.40 63.73
C ALA A 1002 -7.29 -40.70 64.67
N ALA A 1003 -7.18 -40.86 66.00
CA ALA A 1003 -8.00 -40.12 66.96
C ALA A 1003 -7.46 -38.71 67.26
N GLU A 1004 -6.19 -38.42 66.94
CA GLU A 1004 -5.57 -37.11 67.17
C GLU A 1004 -5.65 -36.22 65.92
N GLN A 1005 -5.60 -36.80 64.71
CA GLN A 1005 -5.98 -36.08 63.49
C GLN A 1005 -7.47 -35.67 63.48
N ALA A 1006 -8.34 -36.40 64.18
CA ALA A 1006 -9.75 -36.05 64.32
C ALA A 1006 -9.99 -34.79 65.20
N ALA A 1007 -9.08 -34.46 66.11
CA ALA A 1007 -9.30 -33.38 67.08
C ALA A 1007 -8.97 -31.96 66.54
N VAL A 1008 -8.17 -31.87 65.46
CA VAL A 1008 -7.77 -30.57 64.87
C VAL A 1008 -8.73 -30.13 63.75
N HIS A 1009 -9.54 -31.04 63.21
CA HIS A 1009 -10.51 -30.73 62.15
C HIS A 1009 -11.81 -30.11 62.68
N ASP A 1010 -12.15 -30.31 63.96
CA ASP A 1010 -13.45 -29.91 64.53
C ASP A 1010 -13.53 -28.42 64.95
N GLU A 1011 -12.44 -27.76 65.37
CA GLU A 1011 -12.50 -26.33 65.77
C GLU A 1011 -12.62 -25.35 64.58
N LEU A 1012 -12.19 -25.72 63.37
CA LEU A 1012 -12.32 -24.84 62.20
C LEU A 1012 -13.73 -24.85 61.58
N LYS A 1013 -14.58 -25.82 61.97
CA LYS A 1013 -15.89 -26.06 61.36
C LYS A 1013 -17.06 -25.32 62.05
N GLU A 1014 -16.79 -24.63 63.16
CA GLU A 1014 -17.79 -23.83 63.91
C GLU A 1014 -17.66 -22.30 63.65
N PHE A 1015 -16.74 -21.85 62.77
CA PHE A 1015 -16.50 -20.42 62.55
C PHE A 1015 -17.42 -19.77 61.50
N LEU A 1016 -17.61 -20.40 60.33
CA LEU A 1016 -18.43 -19.86 59.23
C LEU A 1016 -19.11 -20.98 58.42
N GLY A 1017 -20.43 -20.85 58.21
CA GLY A 1017 -21.28 -21.66 57.35
C GLY A 1017 -22.68 -21.03 57.23
N SER A 1018 -23.58 -21.64 56.43
CA SER A 1018 -24.95 -21.18 56.11
C SER A 1018 -25.00 -19.93 55.20
N ASP A 1019 -25.84 -19.82 54.15
CA ASP A 1019 -26.84 -20.73 53.52
C ASP A 1019 -26.44 -20.92 52.01
N ASP A 1020 -26.60 -22.04 51.29
CA ASP A 1020 -27.74 -22.94 50.98
C ASP A 1020 -28.75 -22.28 49.97
N ASP A 1021 -29.35 -22.87 48.92
CA ASP A 1021 -29.27 -24.13 48.12
C ASP A 1021 -29.97 -23.85 46.73
N ASP A 1022 -29.69 -24.41 45.54
CA ASP A 1022 -29.54 -25.79 44.96
C ASP A 1022 -30.82 -26.34 44.26
N SER A 1023 -30.79 -27.49 43.53
CA SER A 1023 -31.82 -28.20 42.65
C SER A 1023 -31.74 -27.98 41.12
N ASP A 1024 -31.91 -28.93 40.16
CA ASP A 1024 -32.13 -30.42 39.98
C ASP A 1024 -31.48 -30.79 38.57
N ASP A 1025 -31.38 -31.97 37.90
CA ASP A 1025 -31.36 -33.47 38.01
C ASP A 1025 -31.20 -33.96 36.51
N GLU A 1026 -30.56 -35.04 35.99
CA GLU A 1026 -29.59 -36.13 36.34
C GLU A 1026 -28.34 -35.97 35.38
N GLU A 1027 -27.42 -36.85 34.92
CA GLU A 1027 -27.01 -38.30 34.91
C GLU A 1027 -25.48 -38.34 34.51
N ASP A 1028 -24.65 -39.41 34.75
CA ASP A 1028 -23.15 -39.33 34.72
C ASP A 1028 -22.36 -40.65 34.33
N GLU A 1029 -21.01 -40.66 34.42
CA GLU A 1029 -19.97 -41.76 34.40
C GLU A 1029 -19.31 -42.14 33.02
N ASP A 1030 -18.08 -42.74 32.89
CA ASP A 1030 -17.14 -43.42 33.82
C ASP A 1030 -15.62 -43.38 33.37
N TYR A 1031 -14.71 -44.05 34.11
CA TYR A 1031 -13.21 -44.05 34.00
C TYR A 1031 -12.62 -45.37 33.36
N VAL A 1032 -11.38 -45.91 33.49
CA VAL A 1032 -10.16 -45.78 34.38
C VAL A 1032 -8.89 -46.40 33.70
N ASP A 1033 -7.70 -46.23 34.33
CA ASP A 1033 -6.51 -47.16 34.37
C ASP A 1033 -5.62 -47.44 33.11
N ASP A 1034 -4.33 -47.87 33.18
CA ASP A 1034 -3.24 -47.82 34.22
C ASP A 1034 -1.85 -48.26 33.60
N GLY A 1035 -0.73 -48.05 34.33
CA GLY A 1035 0.45 -48.97 34.46
C GLY A 1035 1.51 -49.23 33.35
N GLU A 1036 2.81 -49.12 33.76
CA GLU A 1036 3.95 -50.07 33.49
C GLU A 1036 4.47 -50.30 32.03
N GLU A 1037 5.69 -50.78 31.67
CA GLU A 1037 6.97 -51.12 32.35
C GLU A 1037 8.18 -51.14 31.32
N ASP A 1038 9.40 -50.87 31.79
CA ASP A 1038 10.78 -51.36 31.45
C ASP A 1038 11.43 -51.60 30.04
N ASP A 1039 12.77 -51.49 30.06
CA ASP A 1039 13.89 -52.22 29.37
C ASP A 1039 14.52 -51.88 27.97
N ASP A 1040 15.86 -51.72 28.05
CA ASP A 1040 17.02 -52.11 27.19
C ASP A 1040 17.23 -51.70 25.69
N ALA A 1041 18.20 -50.78 25.53
CA ALA A 1041 19.49 -50.91 24.80
C ALA A 1041 19.65 -51.54 23.38
N ASP A 1042 20.32 -50.78 22.49
CA ASP A 1042 21.48 -51.28 21.68
C ASP A 1042 22.43 -50.09 21.33
N ASN A 1043 23.36 -50.24 20.37
CA ASN A 1043 24.68 -49.59 20.37
C ASN A 1043 25.26 -49.23 18.95
N ASP A 1044 26.43 -48.56 18.91
CA ASP A 1044 27.34 -48.29 17.75
C ASP A 1044 26.86 -47.26 16.68
N SER A 1045 27.70 -46.51 15.93
CA SER A 1045 29.14 -46.09 15.91
C SER A 1045 29.30 -44.96 14.84
N GLU A 1046 30.39 -44.21 14.57
CA GLU A 1046 31.83 -44.21 14.93
C GLU A 1046 32.33 -42.78 15.31
N GLU A 1047 33.63 -42.66 15.63
CA GLU A 1047 34.49 -41.48 15.90
C GLU A 1047 34.91 -40.71 14.59
N GLU A 1048 35.73 -39.63 14.46
CA GLU A 1048 36.49 -38.61 15.25
C GLU A 1048 36.98 -37.52 14.22
N PRO A 1049 37.91 -36.55 14.45
CA PRO A 1049 38.49 -35.95 15.66
C PRO A 1049 38.51 -34.39 15.70
N ALA A 1050 38.97 -33.82 16.82
CA ALA A 1050 39.44 -32.42 16.95
C ALA A 1050 40.98 -32.31 16.67
N ALA A 1051 41.80 -31.29 16.97
CA ALA A 1051 41.75 -29.91 17.51
C ALA A 1051 43.12 -29.22 17.23
N LEU A 1052 43.29 -27.90 17.52
CA LEU A 1052 44.34 -27.34 18.43
C LEU A 1052 44.82 -25.87 18.16
N ALA A 1053 44.85 -25.11 19.27
CA ALA A 1053 45.89 -24.15 19.73
C ALA A 1053 46.17 -22.77 19.05
N SER A 1054 46.28 -21.76 19.93
CA SER A 1054 47.01 -20.48 19.78
C SER A 1054 48.37 -20.58 20.53
N PRO A 1055 49.41 -19.71 20.36
CA PRO A 1055 49.42 -18.36 20.99
C PRO A 1055 50.43 -17.28 20.45
N GLU A 1056 50.44 -16.12 21.13
CA GLU A 1056 51.53 -15.12 21.39
C GLU A 1056 52.43 -14.46 20.30
N SER A 1057 52.27 -13.13 20.20
CA SER A 1057 53.24 -12.01 20.24
C SER A 1057 54.77 -12.17 19.96
N ARG A 1058 55.36 -11.25 19.13
CA ARG A 1058 56.42 -10.24 19.51
C ARG A 1058 57.27 -9.64 18.36
N LYS A 1059 57.41 -8.30 18.40
CA LYS A 1059 58.63 -7.46 18.20
C LYS A 1059 59.45 -7.45 16.87
N ARG A 1060 59.42 -6.25 16.24
CA ARG A 1060 60.56 -5.33 15.92
C ARG A 1060 61.62 -5.66 14.83
N LYS A 1061 61.95 -4.57 14.08
CA LYS A 1061 63.25 -4.23 13.43
C LYS A 1061 63.64 -5.05 12.18
N ARG A 1062 64.43 -4.55 11.22
CA ARG A 1062 65.13 -3.23 11.03
C ARG A 1062 65.21 -2.89 9.51
N GLU A 1063 65.05 -1.63 9.09
CA GLU A 1063 66.10 -0.65 8.67
C GLU A 1063 67.15 -1.15 7.66
N GLY A 1064 67.35 -0.37 6.58
CA GLY A 1064 68.59 -0.29 5.78
C GLY A 1064 68.40 -0.54 4.27
N ASP A 1065 68.95 0.26 3.35
CA ASP A 1065 69.45 1.65 3.42
C ASP A 1065 69.63 2.19 1.96
N GLU A 1066 70.40 3.27 1.76
CA GLU A 1066 70.81 3.89 0.48
C GLU A 1066 69.74 4.73 -0.25
N GLU A 1067 70.01 5.91 -0.83
CA GLU A 1067 70.91 7.05 -0.63
C GLU A 1067 70.72 7.93 -1.88
N ALA A 1068 70.54 9.26 -1.74
CA ALA A 1068 71.02 10.33 -2.65
C ALA A 1068 70.29 11.67 -2.44
N GLU A 1069 71.02 12.77 -2.60
CA GLU A 1069 70.58 14.18 -2.39
C GLU A 1069 70.15 14.85 -3.71
N GLY A 1070 69.49 16.03 -3.65
CA GLY A 1070 69.32 16.88 -4.85
C GLY A 1070 68.43 18.12 -4.72
N GLU A 1071 69.04 19.31 -4.72
CA GLU A 1071 68.42 20.65 -4.88
C GLU A 1071 69.36 21.55 -5.74
N SER A 1072 69.05 22.79 -6.17
CA SER A 1072 67.93 23.70 -5.88
C SER A 1072 67.61 24.65 -7.08
N GLU A 1073 66.49 25.39 -6.97
CA GLU A 1073 66.17 26.65 -7.69
C GLU A 1073 66.00 26.62 -9.24
N GLY A 1074 65.31 27.64 -9.82
CA GLY A 1074 65.11 27.65 -11.28
C GLY A 1074 64.30 28.72 -12.04
N ALA A 1075 63.71 29.76 -11.40
CA ALA A 1075 63.09 30.94 -12.06
C ALA A 1075 61.88 30.74 -13.04
N GLY A 1076 61.20 31.85 -13.37
CA GLY A 1076 60.13 31.94 -14.37
C GLY A 1076 60.39 33.06 -15.40
N PRO A 1077 59.58 33.20 -16.47
CA PRO A 1077 58.80 34.44 -16.64
C PRO A 1077 57.46 34.26 -17.43
N ALA A 1078 56.79 35.38 -17.72
CA ALA A 1078 55.63 35.53 -18.62
C ALA A 1078 55.71 36.90 -19.34
N PRO A 1079 54.74 37.37 -20.15
CA PRO A 1079 53.80 36.70 -21.08
C PRO A 1079 53.93 37.24 -22.53
N LEU A 1080 53.22 36.67 -23.52
CA LEU A 1080 52.92 37.35 -24.81
C LEU A 1080 51.69 36.75 -25.54
N ALA A 1081 51.24 37.40 -26.61
CA ALA A 1081 49.82 37.43 -26.99
C ALA A 1081 49.54 37.70 -28.50
N GLN A 1082 48.27 37.51 -28.91
CA GLN A 1082 47.62 38.08 -30.12
C GLN A 1082 48.13 37.56 -31.50
N ARG A 1083 47.41 37.65 -32.65
CA ARG A 1083 46.01 37.97 -33.06
C ARG A 1083 45.92 37.89 -34.61
N LEU A 1084 44.70 37.95 -35.19
CA LEU A 1084 44.27 38.57 -36.49
C LEU A 1084 43.27 37.67 -37.28
N LYS A 1085 42.27 38.17 -38.03
CA LYS A 1085 41.43 39.41 -37.95
C LYS A 1085 40.31 39.39 -39.03
N ARG A 1086 39.32 40.29 -38.86
CA ARG A 1086 38.44 41.01 -39.85
C ARG A 1086 36.94 40.65 -39.80
N THR A 1087 35.98 41.59 -39.85
CA THR A 1087 35.92 43.08 -39.60
C THR A 1087 34.44 43.54 -39.62
N ALA A 1088 33.99 44.71 -39.14
CA ALA A 1088 34.30 45.56 -37.96
C ALA A 1088 33.66 46.97 -38.16
N GLY A 1089 33.10 47.58 -37.10
CA GLY A 1089 32.56 48.96 -37.05
C GLY A 1089 31.08 49.02 -36.66
N ASP A 1090 30.54 50.06 -36.01
CA ASP A 1090 31.18 51.32 -35.53
C ASP A 1090 30.36 51.95 -34.36
N ASP A 1091 30.90 53.02 -33.74
CA ASP A 1091 30.48 53.81 -32.54
C ASP A 1091 28.97 54.21 -32.37
N GLY A 1092 28.44 54.72 -31.25
CA GLY A 1092 29.02 55.26 -29.99
C GLY A 1092 27.97 55.66 -28.92
N GLU A 1093 28.31 56.54 -27.94
CA GLU A 1093 27.56 56.75 -26.66
C GLU A 1093 26.66 58.04 -26.55
N ASP A 1094 25.73 58.00 -25.58
CA ASP A 1094 25.43 59.05 -24.54
C ASP A 1094 24.14 59.94 -24.55
N THR A 1095 23.69 60.24 -23.32
CA THR A 1095 22.76 61.26 -22.75
C THR A 1095 21.49 61.81 -23.46
N SER A 1096 20.35 61.45 -22.86
CA SER A 1096 19.29 62.34 -22.29
C SER A 1096 18.58 63.48 -23.06
N LYS A 1097 17.24 63.38 -23.07
CA LYS A 1097 16.22 64.42 -22.72
C LYS A 1097 16.11 65.76 -23.49
N GLN A 1098 14.88 65.97 -24.00
CA GLN A 1098 14.11 67.24 -23.97
C GLN A 1098 14.63 68.37 -24.90
N ASP A 1099 13.83 69.38 -25.31
CA ASP A 1099 12.51 69.83 -24.86
C ASP A 1099 11.75 70.63 -25.96
N THR A 1100 10.40 70.59 -25.93
CA THR A 1100 9.43 71.70 -26.24
C THR A 1100 9.47 72.44 -27.63
N MET A 1101 8.48 73.23 -28.13
CA MET A 1101 7.13 73.67 -27.69
C MET A 1101 6.29 74.29 -28.85
N ILE A 1102 4.97 74.54 -28.62
CA ILE A 1102 4.14 75.68 -29.15
C ILE A 1102 3.82 75.67 -30.69
N THR A 1103 2.60 75.89 -31.22
CA THR A 1103 1.26 76.42 -30.81
C THR A 1103 0.16 75.67 -31.63
N THR A 1104 -1.19 75.78 -31.57
CA THR A 1104 -2.32 76.53 -30.93
C THR A 1104 -3.57 75.57 -31.01
N ARG A 1105 -4.77 75.64 -30.41
CA ARG A 1105 -5.65 76.62 -29.70
C ARG A 1105 -6.27 77.76 -30.56
N PRO A 1106 -7.42 78.38 -30.18
CA PRO A 1106 -8.31 78.11 -29.04
C PRO A 1106 -9.44 77.10 -29.40
N GLY A 1107 -10.06 76.36 -28.48
CA GLY A 1107 -9.94 76.34 -27.01
C GLY A 1107 -11.04 77.16 -26.28
N ASP A 1108 -11.42 76.83 -25.03
CA ASP A 1108 -10.91 75.75 -24.16
C ASP A 1108 -11.83 74.50 -24.06
N GLU A 1109 -12.73 74.25 -23.10
CA GLU A 1109 -13.19 74.97 -21.89
C GLU A 1109 -13.84 73.95 -20.88
N ASP A 1110 -13.68 74.19 -19.57
CA ASP A 1110 -14.35 73.67 -18.33
C ASP A 1110 -14.94 72.22 -18.21
N ASP A 1111 -14.80 71.44 -17.11
CA ASP A 1111 -13.97 71.42 -15.87
C ASP A 1111 -14.41 70.14 -15.04
N SER A 1112 -13.72 69.45 -14.11
CA SER A 1112 -12.30 69.22 -13.69
C SER A 1112 -12.20 68.03 -12.68
N TYR A 1113 -10.98 67.69 -12.21
CA TYR A 1113 -10.59 66.72 -11.13
C TYR A 1113 -10.81 65.19 -11.35
N ASN A 1114 -10.12 64.25 -10.66
CA ASN A 1114 -8.71 64.14 -10.22
C ASN A 1114 -8.38 62.70 -9.71
N GLN A 1115 -7.15 62.22 -9.96
CA GLN A 1115 -6.36 61.25 -9.15
C GLN A 1115 -6.97 59.92 -8.61
N SER A 1116 -6.48 58.78 -9.12
CA SER A 1116 -6.26 57.54 -8.34
C SER A 1116 -5.22 56.61 -9.02
N SER A 1117 -4.77 55.56 -8.33
CA SER A 1117 -3.84 54.54 -8.83
C SER A 1117 -3.96 53.23 -8.03
N TYR A 1118 -3.80 52.07 -8.68
CA TYR A 1118 -3.83 50.70 -8.13
C TYR A 1118 -5.14 50.22 -7.49
N THR A 1119 -5.75 49.19 -8.09
CA THR A 1119 -6.40 48.05 -7.42
C THR A 1119 -6.32 46.82 -8.34
N GLU A 1120 -6.27 45.64 -7.75
CA GLU A 1120 -6.30 44.34 -8.45
C GLU A 1120 -7.75 43.79 -8.49
N ASN A 1121 -7.94 42.71 -9.26
CA ASN A 1121 -9.02 41.72 -9.25
C ASN A 1121 -10.50 42.17 -9.26
N ALA A 1122 -11.25 41.58 -10.18
CA ALA A 1122 -12.69 41.35 -10.08
C ALA A 1122 -12.99 40.01 -10.74
N ASP A 1123 -13.62 39.11 -10.00
CA ASP A 1123 -13.94 37.75 -10.43
C ASP A 1123 -15.13 37.72 -11.42
N TYR A 1124 -15.32 36.59 -12.08
CA TYR A 1124 -16.50 36.30 -12.91
C TYR A 1124 -17.09 34.96 -12.47
N ASP A 1125 -18.38 34.96 -12.13
CA ASP A 1125 -19.05 33.83 -11.46
C ASP A 1125 -19.21 32.59 -12.37
N GLU A 1126 -18.71 31.43 -11.95
CA GLU A 1126 -18.91 30.16 -12.66
C GLU A 1126 -20.34 29.59 -12.47
N ASP A 1127 -20.99 29.98 -11.37
CA ASP A 1127 -22.35 29.61 -10.93
C ASP A 1127 -23.48 29.79 -11.95
N GLU A 1128 -23.32 30.64 -12.97
CA GLU A 1128 -24.34 30.82 -14.03
C GLU A 1128 -24.27 29.71 -15.08
N LEU A 1129 -23.08 29.16 -15.36
CA LEU A 1129 -22.86 28.14 -16.39
C LEU A 1129 -23.37 26.76 -15.95
N GLU A 1130 -23.10 26.35 -14.71
CA GLU A 1130 -23.60 25.07 -14.17
C GLU A 1130 -25.13 25.05 -14.08
N ARG A 1131 -25.72 26.20 -13.74
CA ARG A 1131 -27.18 26.39 -13.68
C ARG A 1131 -27.84 26.30 -15.06
N GLU A 1132 -27.18 26.76 -16.12
CA GLU A 1132 -27.65 26.60 -17.51
C GLU A 1132 -27.49 25.14 -17.99
N MET A 1133 -26.44 24.42 -17.56
CA MET A 1133 -26.31 22.97 -17.84
C MET A 1133 -27.42 22.15 -17.19
N LEU A 1134 -27.73 22.37 -15.91
CA LEU A 1134 -28.76 21.61 -15.20
C LEU A 1134 -30.15 21.80 -15.83
N ALA A 1135 -30.51 23.04 -16.19
CA ALA A 1135 -31.79 23.35 -16.83
C ALA A 1135 -31.97 22.72 -18.22
N ALA A 1136 -30.87 22.36 -18.90
CA ALA A 1136 -30.90 21.71 -20.21
C ALA A 1136 -31.21 20.20 -20.16
N PHE A 1137 -30.98 19.53 -19.02
CA PHE A 1137 -31.18 18.08 -18.89
C PHE A 1137 -32.58 17.66 -18.41
N GLU A 1138 -33.36 18.54 -17.77
CA GLU A 1138 -34.72 18.22 -17.30
C GLU A 1138 -35.79 18.17 -18.41
N ASN A 1139 -35.47 18.59 -19.65
CA ASN A 1139 -36.44 18.72 -20.75
C ASN A 1139 -36.34 17.58 -21.80
N GLY A 1140 -36.00 16.36 -21.37
CA GLY A 1140 -36.07 15.15 -22.19
C GLY A 1140 -37.36 14.37 -21.93
N ASP A 1141 -38.32 14.41 -22.86
CA ASP A 1141 -39.59 13.66 -22.75
C ASP A 1141 -39.35 12.15 -22.58
N PHE A 1142 -39.92 11.57 -21.53
CA PHE A 1142 -39.83 10.15 -21.17
C PHE A 1142 -41.05 9.39 -21.75
N ASP A 1143 -40.86 8.48 -22.69
CA ASP A 1143 -41.97 7.71 -23.30
C ASP A 1143 -42.22 6.39 -22.52
N GLU A 1144 -43.15 6.45 -21.56
CA GLU A 1144 -43.49 5.37 -20.62
C GLU A 1144 -44.21 4.15 -21.25
N ASN A 1145 -44.06 3.87 -22.55
CA ASN A 1145 -44.82 2.82 -23.27
C ASN A 1145 -43.95 1.71 -23.89
N ALA A 1146 -42.70 1.54 -23.45
CA ALA A 1146 -41.72 0.65 -24.10
C ALA A 1146 -41.53 -0.75 -23.47
N GLU A 1147 -42.09 -1.06 -22.29
CA GLU A 1147 -41.79 -2.32 -21.57
C GLU A 1147 -42.83 -3.45 -21.74
N ASP A 1148 -44.00 -3.19 -22.34
CA ASP A 1148 -45.14 -4.13 -22.32
C ASP A 1148 -45.24 -5.02 -23.59
N ALA A 1149 -44.11 -5.40 -24.22
CA ALA A 1149 -44.10 -5.96 -25.58
C ALA A 1149 -43.01 -7.01 -26.00
N ILE A 1150 -42.32 -7.71 -25.09
CA ILE A 1150 -41.73 -9.05 -25.41
C ILE A 1150 -42.08 -10.04 -24.29
N GLY A 1151 -43.19 -10.76 -24.46
CA GLY A 1151 -43.70 -11.71 -23.46
C GLY A 1151 -44.42 -12.93 -24.02
N ALA A 1152 -44.33 -13.18 -25.34
CA ALA A 1152 -44.91 -14.36 -26.00
C ALA A 1152 -44.30 -14.58 -27.40
N ASP A 1153 -43.40 -15.56 -27.57
CA ASP A 1153 -43.69 -16.78 -28.33
C ASP A 1153 -42.57 -17.83 -28.19
N ASN A 1154 -42.89 -19.12 -28.45
CA ASN A 1154 -42.03 -20.31 -28.35
C ASN A 1154 -41.58 -20.70 -26.91
N GLY A 1155 -41.89 -21.88 -26.38
CA GLY A 1155 -42.64 -23.02 -26.95
C GLY A 1155 -41.77 -24.05 -27.65
#